data_AF-A0A958II86-F1
#
_entry.id   AF-A0A958II86-F1
#
_cell.length_a   1.000
_cell.length_b   1.000
_cell.length_c   1.000
_cell.angle_alpha   90.00
_cell.angle_beta   90.00
_cell.angle_gamma   90.00
#
_symmetry.space_group_name_H-M   'P 1'
#
loop_
_entity.id
_entity.type
_entity.pdbx_description
1 polymer ?
#
loop_
_entity_poly.entity_id
_entity_poly.type
_entity_poly.pdbx_seq_one_letter_code
_entity_poly.pdbx_strand_id
1 'polypeptide(L)'
;MTRKNVLHYNIIEKLGQGGMGVVYLAEDTKLERKVAIKFLPSHISANSDERKRFEIEAKAAAALNHPNIATIHAIEEADGELFLVMEYIEGRELKDIVNTSLDSPPSFSSPLIKGGLKGVLQIAIQIAEGLKAAHNKGIVHRDIKSANIMITESGNVKIMDFGLAKFRGNINMTQVGTTVGTIAYMSPEQTQGRDVDHRTDIWSYGVLLYEILTGELPFKGDYEQAIIYSILNEDPEPVEQFNPDADQKIIDIISKCLKKNKEERFSSFDEILKILSDYIESSSSRIVLVKEQNPVFKSPLIKISAALFVIVAASVIYYWIQKSNERDWARSEILPQMENIIQDMPWTGEGTKSWQAFDLYRQVASIIPDDPLLKNIHDKITDKVIFKTEPENLNIYVQSYNDTSDNWIFLGESSMDSAVIPIGFSKIRFEKEGYEPATDLIWNAGFVEDTVSITLQSENTSPHGMVFIPRNASWFNIKAAPASLHMPGLEMIKLAPVGDFYMDRFEVSNKAYKEFISAGGYKNEKYWKYPFIKDGKHIPWAQAMQIFVDRTGQNGPSTWEVGDYTAGKADIPVSGISWYEAAAYAEFAGKSLPTIFHWDRVAFTWASPVIVPLSNLGSKEPISADNRRSMNRLGVYNLAGNVREWTFNKSSRGGNFILGGGWTDPAYGFNDAYAQDAFDRSETNGFRCMKYIENQNTAGLTAEIKLPWRDFLSEKPVSDEVFNFFLKQYAYDKNSLNSKIESEEEAEEWIKQYVSFDAAYGGERMAAYIFLPKNTKPPYQTVIYFPGSGAIHTRSSKDLTLGSRNSFLPKSGRAFVFPIYKSTYERGDNLVSDYPDSTNFWKDHIIMWTKDFSRTIDYLETREDIDSGKLVYFGASWGGAMGGIIPAVEKRIKNVVLLVAGLQFQRSLPEAEAVNFLPRIKAPVLMLNGKYDFFFPYESAQLPFFKLLGTPENDKKIIVYDGGHSVPRTEQVKEILIWLDDHLGKVNQM
;
A
#
# COMPACT_ATOMS: atom_id res chain seq x y z
N MET A 1 -4.34 -28.38 -31.73
CA MET A 1 -3.87 -29.23 -32.85
C MET A 1 -2.70 -30.07 -32.34
N THR A 2 -2.65 -31.37 -32.63
CA THR A 2 -1.51 -32.24 -32.27
C THR A 2 -0.34 -32.01 -33.24
N ARG A 3 0.79 -31.53 -32.71
CA ARG A 3 2.04 -31.30 -33.45
C ARG A 3 2.55 -32.64 -33.98
N LYS A 4 2.86 -32.74 -35.28
CA LYS A 4 3.33 -34.01 -35.90
C LYS A 4 4.83 -34.23 -35.77
N ASN A 5 5.65 -33.20 -35.92
CA ASN A 5 7.10 -33.26 -35.81
C ASN A 5 7.66 -31.99 -35.15
N VAL A 6 8.81 -32.09 -34.48
CA VAL A 6 9.61 -30.96 -33.99
C VAL A 6 11.09 -31.28 -34.23
N LEU A 7 11.83 -30.40 -34.92
CA LEU A 7 13.19 -30.70 -35.41
C LEU A 7 13.27 -32.09 -36.10
N HIS A 8 14.08 -33.01 -35.57
CA HIS A 8 14.23 -34.39 -36.03
C HIS A 8 13.53 -35.41 -35.12
N TYR A 9 12.59 -34.94 -34.29
CA TYR A 9 11.79 -35.78 -33.42
C TYR A 9 10.38 -35.94 -34.00
N ASN A 10 9.99 -37.19 -34.24
CA ASN A 10 8.65 -37.56 -34.69
C ASN A 10 7.76 -37.77 -33.46
N ILE A 11 6.72 -36.93 -33.27
CA ILE A 11 5.86 -37.01 -32.08
C ILE A 11 4.87 -38.16 -32.26
N ILE A 12 4.91 -39.14 -31.35
CA ILE A 12 4.08 -40.34 -31.37
C ILE A 12 2.76 -40.07 -30.64
N GLU A 13 2.84 -39.68 -29.37
CA GLU A 13 1.66 -39.45 -28.52
C GLU A 13 1.96 -38.46 -27.39
N LYS A 14 0.91 -37.98 -26.74
CA LYS A 14 1.01 -37.11 -25.58
C LYS A 14 0.99 -37.95 -24.31
N LEU A 15 2.02 -37.83 -23.49
CA LEU A 15 2.16 -38.57 -22.21
C LEU A 15 1.46 -37.84 -21.06
N GLY A 16 1.44 -36.50 -21.06
CA GLY A 16 0.81 -35.73 -19.99
C GLY A 16 0.75 -34.22 -20.26
N GLN A 17 -0.11 -33.49 -19.54
CA GLN A 17 -0.18 -32.02 -19.56
C GLN A 17 -0.53 -31.49 -18.16
N GLY A 18 0.18 -30.45 -17.73
CA GLY A 18 -0.07 -29.77 -16.46
C GLY A 18 0.42 -28.31 -16.49
N GLY A 19 0.42 -27.64 -15.33
CA GLY A 19 0.83 -26.23 -15.20
C GLY A 19 2.29 -25.92 -15.61
N MET A 20 3.12 -26.96 -15.73
CA MET A 20 4.54 -26.85 -16.12
C MET A 20 4.82 -27.31 -17.56
N GLY A 21 3.78 -27.38 -18.40
CA GLY A 21 3.90 -27.68 -19.83
C GLY A 21 3.30 -29.01 -20.27
N VAL A 22 3.65 -29.44 -21.48
CA VAL A 22 3.12 -30.65 -22.12
C VAL A 22 4.26 -31.62 -22.43
N VAL A 23 4.08 -32.89 -22.07
CA VAL A 23 5.04 -33.97 -22.32
C VAL A 23 4.52 -34.89 -23.42
N TYR A 24 5.37 -35.16 -24.41
CA TYR A 24 5.11 -36.05 -25.53
C TYR A 24 6.11 -37.21 -25.57
N LEU A 25 5.65 -38.38 -26.00
CA LEU A 25 6.52 -39.45 -26.49
C LEU A 25 6.88 -39.12 -27.94
N ALA A 26 8.16 -39.21 -28.26
CA ALA A 26 8.66 -39.01 -29.62
C ALA A 26 9.73 -40.04 -29.98
N GLU A 27 9.96 -40.21 -31.27
CA GLU A 27 11.08 -40.97 -31.83
C GLU A 27 12.15 -40.00 -32.34
N ASP A 28 13.36 -40.12 -31.81
CA ASP A 28 14.55 -39.45 -32.34
C ASP A 28 14.96 -40.17 -33.62
N THR A 29 14.70 -39.55 -34.78
CA THR A 29 14.95 -40.18 -36.08
C THR A 29 16.43 -40.20 -36.46
N LYS A 30 17.32 -39.57 -35.67
CA LYS A 30 18.77 -39.62 -35.90
C LYS A 30 19.45 -40.71 -35.09
N LEU A 31 19.00 -40.93 -33.86
CA LEU A 31 19.54 -41.94 -32.95
C LEU A 31 18.68 -43.21 -32.86
N GLU A 32 17.56 -43.27 -33.60
CA GLU A 32 16.64 -44.41 -33.68
C GLU A 32 16.19 -44.92 -32.31
N ARG A 33 15.75 -43.99 -31.45
CA ARG A 33 15.31 -44.30 -30.08
C ARG A 33 14.08 -43.49 -29.66
N LYS A 34 13.31 -44.03 -28.71
CA LYS A 34 12.22 -43.30 -28.05
C LYS A 34 12.77 -42.30 -27.04
N VAL A 35 12.17 -41.12 -27.00
CA VAL A 35 12.49 -40.03 -26.06
C VAL A 35 11.20 -39.39 -25.56
N ALA A 36 11.24 -38.83 -24.35
CA ALA A 36 10.17 -37.95 -23.87
C ALA A 36 10.56 -36.48 -24.12
N ILE A 37 9.63 -35.69 -24.65
CA ILE A 37 9.83 -34.28 -24.98
C ILE A 37 8.88 -33.44 -24.13
N LYS A 38 9.43 -32.57 -23.28
CA LYS A 38 8.67 -31.64 -22.44
C LYS A 38 8.81 -30.23 -22.98
N PHE A 39 7.72 -29.70 -23.54
CA PHE A 39 7.61 -28.30 -23.92
C PHE A 39 7.33 -27.45 -22.71
N LEU A 40 8.07 -26.35 -22.56
CA LEU A 40 7.92 -25.45 -21.44
C LEU A 40 6.78 -24.44 -21.68
N PRO A 41 6.20 -23.88 -20.61
CA PRO A 41 5.25 -22.77 -20.71
C PRO A 41 5.82 -21.56 -21.46
N SER A 42 4.96 -20.85 -22.19
CA SER A 42 5.32 -19.69 -23.03
C SER A 42 5.95 -18.53 -22.24
N HIS A 43 5.61 -18.35 -20.96
CA HIS A 43 6.20 -17.29 -20.12
C HIS A 43 7.70 -17.49 -19.86
N ILE A 44 8.16 -18.74 -19.67
CA ILE A 44 9.59 -19.07 -19.55
C ILE A 44 10.33 -18.81 -20.87
N SER A 45 9.64 -18.99 -22.00
CA SER A 45 10.22 -18.76 -23.34
C SER A 45 10.33 -17.26 -23.70
N ALA A 46 9.51 -16.39 -23.12
CA ALA A 46 9.41 -14.96 -23.45
C ALA A 46 10.34 -14.03 -22.63
N ASN A 47 10.74 -14.43 -21.41
CA ASN A 47 11.60 -13.62 -20.53
C ASN A 47 13.08 -14.00 -20.68
N SER A 48 13.93 -13.07 -21.15
CA SER A 48 15.34 -13.34 -21.44
C SER A 48 16.19 -13.72 -20.21
N ASP A 49 15.81 -13.29 -19.02
CA ASP A 49 16.55 -13.59 -17.78
C ASP A 49 16.13 -14.92 -17.16
N GLU A 50 14.82 -15.23 -17.19
CA GLU A 50 14.30 -16.55 -16.81
C GLU A 50 14.81 -17.63 -17.75
N ARG A 51 14.83 -17.36 -19.06
CA ARG A 51 15.40 -18.26 -20.07
C ARG A 51 16.87 -18.56 -19.82
N LYS A 52 17.70 -17.55 -19.54
CA LYS A 52 19.12 -17.75 -19.21
C LYS A 52 19.32 -18.56 -17.93
N ARG A 53 18.53 -18.30 -16.89
CA ARG A 53 18.58 -19.07 -15.64
C ARG A 53 18.12 -20.51 -15.88
N PHE A 54 17.04 -20.69 -16.64
CA PHE A 54 16.53 -21.98 -17.10
C PHE A 54 17.62 -22.81 -17.77
N GLU A 55 18.27 -22.25 -18.78
CA GLU A 55 19.36 -22.92 -19.49
C GLU A 55 20.51 -23.31 -18.55
N ILE A 56 20.80 -22.51 -17.51
CA ILE A 56 21.84 -22.82 -16.51
C ILE A 56 21.45 -24.03 -15.65
N GLU A 57 20.25 -24.08 -15.06
CA GLU A 57 19.87 -25.25 -14.25
C GLU A 57 19.58 -26.47 -15.11
N ALA A 58 19.03 -26.32 -16.31
CA ALA A 58 18.81 -27.44 -17.22
C ALA A 58 20.15 -28.07 -17.66
N LYS A 59 21.19 -27.25 -17.89
CA LYS A 59 22.56 -27.73 -18.11
C LYS A 59 23.14 -28.42 -16.87
N ALA A 60 22.86 -27.90 -15.68
CA ALA A 60 23.28 -28.54 -14.43
C ALA A 60 22.60 -29.91 -14.24
N ALA A 61 21.29 -29.99 -14.46
CA ALA A 61 20.52 -31.24 -14.38
C ALA A 61 20.94 -32.25 -15.46
N ALA A 62 21.25 -31.80 -16.68
CA ALA A 62 21.78 -32.67 -17.74
C ALA A 62 23.17 -33.26 -17.42
N ALA A 63 23.93 -32.65 -16.51
CA ALA A 63 25.18 -33.20 -16.01
C ALA A 63 24.98 -34.34 -15.00
N LEU A 64 23.75 -34.63 -14.56
CA LEU A 64 23.43 -35.77 -13.71
C LEU A 64 23.38 -37.05 -14.55
N ASN A 65 24.27 -37.98 -14.25
CA ASN A 65 24.26 -39.32 -14.79
C ASN A 65 24.26 -40.29 -13.61
N HIS A 66 23.10 -40.85 -13.31
CA HIS A 66 22.89 -41.78 -12.20
C HIS A 66 21.78 -42.76 -12.57
N PRO A 67 21.88 -44.06 -12.21
CA PRO A 67 20.86 -45.05 -12.54
C PRO A 67 19.45 -44.67 -12.07
N ASN A 68 19.33 -43.92 -10.96
CA ASN A 68 18.05 -43.50 -10.39
C ASN A 68 17.57 -42.10 -10.78
N ILE A 69 18.23 -41.44 -11.73
CA ILE A 69 17.79 -40.14 -12.27
C ILE A 69 17.52 -40.31 -13.78
N ALA A 70 16.40 -39.77 -14.27
CA ALA A 70 16.12 -39.76 -15.70
C ALA A 70 17.11 -38.83 -16.44
N THR A 71 17.72 -39.33 -17.51
CA THR A 71 18.76 -38.60 -18.23
C THR A 71 18.16 -37.53 -19.13
N ILE A 72 18.65 -36.29 -19.05
CA ILE A 72 18.33 -35.25 -20.05
C ILE A 72 19.29 -35.43 -21.23
N HIS A 73 18.75 -35.69 -22.41
CA HIS A 73 19.52 -35.90 -23.63
C HIS A 73 19.86 -34.59 -24.35
N ALA A 74 18.94 -33.64 -24.39
CA ALA A 74 19.15 -32.34 -25.03
C ALA A 74 18.21 -31.27 -24.48
N ILE A 75 18.61 -30.02 -24.67
CA ILE A 75 17.76 -28.83 -24.52
C ILE A 75 17.74 -28.19 -25.90
N GLU A 76 16.56 -28.06 -26.47
CA GLU A 76 16.38 -27.65 -27.86
C GLU A 76 15.37 -26.51 -27.94
N GLU A 77 15.41 -25.78 -29.05
CA GLU A 77 14.47 -24.71 -29.36
C GLU A 77 13.96 -24.89 -30.79
N ALA A 78 12.65 -24.80 -30.97
CA ALA A 78 12.03 -24.76 -32.29
C ALA A 78 10.79 -23.86 -32.24
N ASP A 79 10.62 -23.03 -33.26
CA ASP A 79 9.47 -22.12 -33.40
C ASP A 79 9.29 -21.16 -32.19
N GLY A 80 10.40 -20.79 -31.54
CA GLY A 80 10.40 -19.92 -30.35
C GLY A 80 9.97 -20.62 -29.04
N GLU A 81 9.77 -21.93 -29.07
CA GLU A 81 9.46 -22.74 -27.88
C GLU A 81 10.69 -23.55 -27.45
N LEU A 82 11.03 -23.42 -26.18
CA LEU A 82 12.09 -24.21 -25.56
C LEU A 82 11.52 -25.55 -25.08
N PHE A 83 12.24 -26.65 -25.32
CA PHE A 83 11.83 -27.98 -24.87
C PHE A 83 13.01 -28.84 -24.41
N LEU A 84 12.72 -29.72 -23.46
CA LEU A 84 13.67 -30.71 -22.94
C LEU A 84 13.42 -32.06 -23.61
N VAL A 85 14.50 -32.68 -24.09
CA VAL A 85 14.50 -34.06 -24.59
C VAL A 85 15.13 -34.93 -23.52
N MET A 86 14.37 -35.89 -23.00
CA MET A 86 14.78 -36.75 -21.89
C MET A 86 14.57 -38.23 -22.20
N GLU A 87 15.21 -39.08 -21.41
CA GLU A 87 15.07 -40.54 -21.41
C GLU A 87 13.59 -40.91 -21.27
N TYR A 88 13.06 -41.69 -22.21
CA TYR A 88 11.73 -42.27 -22.08
C TYR A 88 11.78 -43.50 -21.16
N ILE A 89 11.07 -43.46 -20.03
CA ILE A 89 11.03 -44.54 -19.05
C ILE A 89 9.77 -45.39 -19.27
N GLU A 90 9.96 -46.63 -19.70
CA GLU A 90 8.89 -47.62 -19.76
C GLU A 90 8.61 -48.17 -18.34
N GLY A 91 7.57 -47.65 -17.70
CA GLY A 91 7.22 -47.95 -16.30
C GLY A 91 5.88 -47.33 -15.88
N ARG A 92 5.57 -47.38 -14.58
CA ARG A 92 4.39 -46.73 -13.98
C ARG A 92 4.81 -45.67 -12.97
N GLU A 93 4.03 -44.58 -12.87
CA GLU A 93 4.22 -43.57 -11.82
C GLU A 93 3.93 -44.19 -10.44
N LEU A 94 4.72 -43.82 -9.44
CA LEU A 94 4.52 -44.29 -8.07
C LEU A 94 3.14 -43.87 -7.52
N LYS A 95 2.64 -42.70 -7.94
CA LYS A 95 1.29 -42.23 -7.62
C LYS A 95 0.20 -43.24 -8.02
N ASP A 96 0.30 -43.82 -9.20
CA ASP A 96 -0.69 -44.80 -9.68
C ASP A 96 -0.60 -46.12 -8.91
N ILE A 97 0.62 -46.47 -8.48
CA ILE A 97 0.89 -47.67 -7.66
C ILE A 97 0.32 -47.52 -6.24
N VAL A 98 0.43 -46.33 -5.64
CA VAL A 98 -0.12 -46.04 -4.31
C VAL A 98 -1.66 -45.95 -4.35
N ASN A 99 -2.23 -45.25 -5.33
CA ASN A 99 -3.68 -45.01 -5.42
C ASN A 99 -4.54 -46.22 -5.87
N THR A 100 -3.96 -47.30 -6.38
CA THR A 100 -4.74 -48.50 -6.77
C THR A 100 -5.21 -49.36 -5.59
N SER A 101 -4.98 -48.92 -4.35
CA SER A 101 -5.21 -49.70 -3.12
C SER A 101 -6.35 -49.18 -2.23
N LEU A 102 -7.41 -48.62 -2.82
CA LEU A 102 -8.50 -47.95 -2.07
C LEU A 102 -9.44 -48.85 -1.25
N ASP A 103 -9.43 -50.17 -1.43
CA ASP A 103 -10.35 -51.09 -0.73
C ASP A 103 -9.70 -51.89 0.43
N SER A 104 -8.42 -51.67 0.75
CA SER A 104 -7.70 -52.23 1.92
C SER A 104 -6.38 -51.47 2.11
N PRO A 105 -5.87 -51.26 3.35
CA PRO A 105 -4.55 -50.63 3.56
C PRO A 105 -3.52 -51.30 2.65
N PRO A 106 -2.64 -50.54 1.96
CA PRO A 106 -1.96 -50.99 0.74
C PRO A 106 -1.46 -52.41 0.89
N SER A 107 -2.24 -53.35 0.35
CA SER A 107 -1.83 -54.75 0.37
C SER A 107 -0.56 -54.76 -0.45
N PHE A 108 0.55 -55.11 0.19
CA PHE A 108 1.91 -55.19 -0.32
C PHE A 108 2.09 -56.23 -1.46
N SER A 109 1.05 -56.41 -2.28
CA SER A 109 0.85 -57.40 -3.32
C SER A 109 0.74 -56.77 -4.71
N SER A 110 1.04 -55.47 -4.87
CA SER A 110 1.33 -54.91 -6.20
C SER A 110 2.52 -55.67 -6.81
N PRO A 111 2.41 -56.26 -8.02
CA PRO A 111 3.49 -57.02 -8.66
C PRO A 111 4.80 -56.22 -8.84
N LEU A 112 4.73 -54.88 -8.75
CA LEU A 112 5.86 -53.97 -8.86
C LEU A 112 6.59 -53.69 -7.55
N ILE A 113 5.97 -53.90 -6.38
CA ILE A 113 6.63 -53.83 -5.06
C ILE A 113 6.88 -55.26 -4.58
N LYS A 114 7.89 -55.92 -5.15
CA LYS A 114 8.22 -57.30 -4.79
C LYS A 114 8.71 -57.38 -3.34
N GLY A 115 8.06 -58.20 -2.52
CA GLY A 115 8.61 -58.66 -1.23
C GLY A 115 8.23 -57.83 0.01
N GLY A 116 7.06 -57.17 0.03
CA GLY A 116 6.58 -56.51 1.24
C GLY A 116 7.36 -55.25 1.60
N LEU A 117 7.60 -55.05 2.90
CA LEU A 117 8.43 -53.98 3.45
C LEU A 117 9.81 -53.87 2.77
N LYS A 118 10.38 -54.99 2.34
CA LYS A 118 11.67 -55.03 1.64
C LYS A 118 11.63 -54.29 0.29
N GLY A 119 10.52 -54.38 -0.44
CA GLY A 119 10.33 -53.67 -1.70
C GLY A 119 10.19 -52.16 -1.49
N VAL A 120 9.45 -51.74 -0.45
CA VAL A 120 9.32 -50.33 -0.06
C VAL A 120 10.68 -49.75 0.33
N LEU A 121 11.48 -50.48 1.12
CA LEU A 121 12.83 -50.06 1.50
C LEU A 121 13.77 -49.95 0.30
N GLN A 122 13.67 -50.88 -0.67
CA GLN A 122 14.46 -50.80 -1.90
C GLN A 122 14.10 -49.57 -2.74
N ILE A 123 12.82 -49.20 -2.82
CA ILE A 123 12.38 -47.97 -3.49
C ILE A 123 12.90 -46.74 -2.71
N ALA A 124 12.73 -46.74 -1.38
CA ALA A 124 13.19 -45.66 -0.51
C ALA A 124 14.70 -45.41 -0.63
N ILE A 125 15.51 -46.48 -0.71
CA ILE A 125 16.96 -46.40 -0.91
C ILE A 125 17.29 -45.84 -2.28
N GLN A 126 16.69 -46.37 -3.36
CA GLN A 126 16.98 -45.89 -4.71
C GLN A 126 16.62 -44.41 -4.92
N ILE A 127 15.54 -43.92 -4.29
CA ILE A 127 15.19 -42.49 -4.30
C ILE A 127 16.25 -41.68 -3.55
N ALA A 128 16.64 -42.13 -2.34
CA ALA A 128 17.66 -41.47 -1.54
C ALA A 128 19.04 -41.46 -2.22
N GLU A 129 19.42 -42.51 -2.94
CA GLU A 129 20.64 -42.58 -3.74
C GLU A 129 20.63 -41.57 -4.89
N GLY A 130 19.50 -41.47 -5.61
CA GLY A 130 19.32 -40.47 -6.65
C GLY A 130 19.41 -39.05 -6.12
N LEU A 131 18.70 -38.73 -5.03
CA LEU A 131 18.72 -37.39 -4.42
C LEU A 131 20.11 -37.04 -3.86
N LYS A 132 20.79 -38.00 -3.20
CA LYS A 132 22.19 -37.84 -2.77
C LYS A 132 23.11 -37.52 -3.95
N ALA A 133 22.97 -38.23 -5.08
CA ALA A 133 23.80 -38.00 -6.26
C ALA A 133 23.59 -36.59 -6.84
N ALA A 134 22.36 -36.06 -6.80
CA ALA A 134 22.07 -34.68 -7.17
C ALA A 134 22.66 -33.67 -6.18
N HIS A 135 22.47 -33.89 -4.87
CA HIS A 135 22.96 -33.01 -3.81
C HIS A 135 24.50 -32.91 -3.81
N ASN A 136 25.20 -34.00 -4.10
CA ASN A 136 26.66 -34.02 -4.25
C ASN A 136 27.17 -33.16 -5.43
N LYS A 137 26.31 -32.86 -6.41
CA LYS A 137 26.59 -31.92 -7.49
C LYS A 137 26.01 -30.52 -7.24
N GLY A 138 25.49 -30.27 -6.03
CA GLY A 138 24.89 -28.99 -5.64
C GLY A 138 23.49 -28.74 -6.24
N ILE A 139 22.80 -29.78 -6.72
CA ILE A 139 21.50 -29.68 -7.37
C ILE A 139 20.42 -30.14 -6.38
N VAL A 140 19.41 -29.29 -6.14
CA VAL A 140 18.25 -29.57 -5.27
C VAL A 140 17.02 -29.76 -6.15
N HIS A 141 16.19 -30.78 -5.88
CA HIS A 141 15.07 -31.17 -6.74
C HIS A 141 13.84 -30.25 -6.60
N ARG A 142 13.44 -29.91 -5.36
CA ARG A 142 12.34 -28.99 -4.97
C ARG A 142 10.90 -29.40 -5.33
N ASP A 143 10.69 -30.45 -6.11
CA ASP A 143 9.35 -30.98 -6.43
C ASP A 143 9.30 -32.51 -6.32
N ILE A 144 9.80 -33.09 -5.22
CA ILE A 144 9.68 -34.53 -4.99
C ILE A 144 8.24 -34.86 -4.56
N LYS A 145 7.58 -35.72 -5.33
CA LYS A 145 6.21 -36.22 -5.09
C LYS A 145 6.01 -37.55 -5.82
N SER A 146 4.98 -38.32 -5.45
CA SER A 146 4.74 -39.65 -6.03
C SER A 146 4.52 -39.65 -7.55
N ALA A 147 4.03 -38.54 -8.13
CA ALA A 147 3.88 -38.37 -9.58
C ALA A 147 5.21 -38.17 -10.34
N ASN A 148 6.28 -37.77 -9.65
CA ASN A 148 7.60 -37.51 -10.27
C ASN A 148 8.56 -38.71 -10.12
N ILE A 149 8.06 -39.87 -9.67
CA ILE A 149 8.84 -41.09 -9.46
C ILE A 149 8.29 -42.19 -10.37
N MET A 150 9.12 -42.71 -11.28
CA MET A 150 8.78 -43.82 -12.16
C MET A 150 9.38 -45.13 -11.66
N ILE A 151 8.59 -46.20 -11.69
CA ILE A 151 9.02 -47.56 -11.38
C ILE A 151 8.96 -48.40 -12.66
N THR A 152 10.12 -48.91 -13.09
CA THR A 152 10.20 -49.81 -14.25
C THR A 152 9.64 -51.20 -13.90
N GLU A 153 9.32 -52.02 -14.91
CA GLU A 153 8.89 -53.41 -14.67
C GLU A 153 9.93 -54.26 -13.92
N SER A 154 11.21 -53.89 -14.03
CA SER A 154 12.31 -54.52 -13.30
C SER A 154 12.44 -54.07 -11.82
N GLY A 155 11.63 -53.10 -11.38
CA GLY A 155 11.65 -52.57 -10.00
C GLY A 155 12.69 -51.47 -9.76
N ASN A 156 13.25 -50.90 -10.82
CA ASN A 156 14.20 -49.78 -10.71
C ASN A 156 13.44 -48.45 -10.62
N VAL A 157 13.92 -47.56 -9.77
CA VAL A 157 13.37 -46.21 -9.60
C VAL A 157 14.07 -45.25 -10.54
N LYS A 158 13.30 -44.38 -11.20
CA LYS A 158 13.78 -43.22 -11.95
C LYS A 158 13.09 -41.95 -11.44
N ILE A 159 13.88 -41.03 -10.89
CA ILE A 159 13.43 -39.69 -10.50
C ILE A 159 13.33 -38.84 -11.76
N MET A 160 12.15 -38.27 -11.99
CA MET A 160 11.84 -37.41 -13.13
C MET A 160 11.66 -35.96 -12.68
N ASP A 161 11.68 -35.04 -13.64
CA ASP A 161 11.23 -33.66 -13.43
C ASP A 161 11.94 -32.96 -12.26
N PHE A 162 13.28 -32.94 -12.29
CA PHE A 162 14.07 -31.96 -11.53
C PHE A 162 13.41 -30.59 -11.77
N GLY A 163 13.12 -29.86 -10.70
CA GLY A 163 12.23 -28.69 -10.68
C GLY A 163 12.74 -27.47 -11.44
N LEU A 164 13.13 -27.66 -12.70
CA LEU A 164 13.63 -26.70 -13.67
C LEU A 164 12.60 -25.62 -14.01
N ALA A 165 11.37 -25.71 -13.54
CA ALA A 165 10.37 -24.62 -13.65
C ALA A 165 10.14 -23.88 -12.32
N LYS A 166 10.68 -24.38 -11.19
CA LYS A 166 10.57 -23.76 -9.85
C LYS A 166 11.90 -23.13 -9.47
N PHE A 167 12.26 -22.09 -10.22
CA PHE A 167 13.50 -21.35 -10.02
C PHE A 167 13.47 -20.48 -8.75
N ARG A 168 14.68 -20.24 -8.19
CA ARG A 168 15.01 -19.50 -6.94
C ARG A 168 14.62 -18.01 -6.91
N GLY A 169 13.39 -17.67 -7.29
CA GLY A 169 12.71 -16.43 -6.92
C GLY A 169 11.48 -16.81 -6.11
N ASN A 170 11.01 -15.93 -5.21
CA ASN A 170 9.80 -16.12 -4.40
C ASN A 170 8.78 -17.01 -5.11
N ILE A 171 8.47 -18.16 -4.52
CA ILE A 171 7.38 -19.00 -4.99
C ILE A 171 6.12 -18.14 -4.81
N ASN A 172 5.79 -17.34 -5.82
CA ASN A 172 4.47 -16.73 -5.97
C ASN A 172 3.54 -17.92 -6.22
N MET A 173 3.09 -18.54 -5.13
CA MET A 173 2.21 -19.70 -5.10
C MET A 173 0.94 -19.51 -5.96
N THR A 174 0.60 -18.25 -6.26
CA THR A 174 -0.60 -17.84 -6.98
C THR A 174 -0.45 -17.78 -8.51
N GLN A 175 0.75 -17.87 -9.09
CA GLN A 175 0.95 -17.63 -10.54
C GLN A 175 1.16 -18.87 -11.41
N VAL A 176 1.48 -20.04 -10.85
CA VAL A 176 1.76 -21.24 -11.66
C VAL A 176 1.00 -22.46 -11.14
N GLY A 177 -0.33 -22.46 -11.33
CA GLY A 177 -1.19 -23.66 -11.42
C GLY A 177 -0.86 -24.86 -10.51
N THR A 178 -0.49 -24.63 -9.25
CA THR A 178 -0.15 -25.69 -8.31
C THR A 178 -1.45 -26.34 -7.85
N THR A 179 -1.68 -27.60 -8.20
CA THR A 179 -2.86 -28.33 -7.72
C THR A 179 -2.76 -28.57 -6.21
N VAL A 180 -3.91 -28.62 -5.53
CA VAL A 180 -4.04 -28.91 -4.08
C VAL A 180 -3.16 -30.09 -3.62
N GLY A 181 -3.05 -31.15 -4.43
CA GLY A 181 -2.22 -32.32 -4.12
C GLY A 181 -0.70 -32.10 -4.21
N THR A 182 -0.22 -31.05 -4.90
CA THR A 182 1.21 -30.73 -4.98
C THR A 182 1.70 -29.92 -3.77
N ILE A 183 0.81 -29.14 -3.14
CA ILE A 183 1.12 -28.32 -1.95
C ILE A 183 1.47 -29.22 -0.76
N ALA A 184 0.83 -30.39 -0.64
CA ALA A 184 1.02 -31.31 0.49
C ALA A 184 2.47 -31.86 0.64
N TYR A 185 3.28 -31.83 -0.42
CA TYR A 185 4.70 -32.25 -0.37
C TYR A 185 5.66 -31.11 -0.05
N MET A 186 5.19 -29.86 -0.06
CA MET A 186 6.05 -28.71 0.20
C MET A 186 6.51 -28.69 1.64
N SER A 187 7.77 -28.32 1.85
CA SER A 187 8.31 -28.05 3.18
C SER A 187 7.73 -26.75 3.77
N PRO A 188 7.74 -26.58 5.11
CA PRO A 188 7.37 -25.33 5.76
C PRO A 188 8.07 -24.12 5.13
N GLU A 189 9.37 -24.25 4.87
CA GLU A 189 10.15 -23.21 4.22
C GLU A 189 9.70 -22.93 2.77
N GLN A 190 9.27 -23.94 2.00
CA GLN A 190 8.68 -23.74 0.68
C GLN A 190 7.32 -23.04 0.76
N THR A 191 6.45 -23.43 1.69
CA THR A 191 5.10 -22.82 1.83
C THR A 191 5.14 -21.38 2.35
N GLN A 192 6.20 -21.00 3.06
CA GLN A 192 6.44 -19.64 3.54
C GLN A 192 7.26 -18.79 2.56
N GLY A 193 7.69 -19.35 1.42
CA GLY A 193 8.52 -18.64 0.45
C GLY A 193 9.95 -18.34 0.95
N ARG A 194 10.46 -19.09 1.93
CA ARG A 194 11.81 -18.93 2.50
C ARG A 194 12.89 -19.52 1.58
N ASP A 195 14.16 -19.19 1.83
CA ASP A 195 15.29 -19.82 1.15
C ASP A 195 15.33 -21.33 1.44
N VAL A 196 15.33 -22.13 0.36
CA VAL A 196 15.36 -23.60 0.42
C VAL A 196 16.77 -24.14 0.15
N ASP A 197 17.22 -25.05 0.99
CA ASP A 197 18.41 -25.88 0.76
C ASP A 197 18.01 -27.33 0.45
N HIS A 198 18.99 -28.23 0.38
CA HIS A 198 18.77 -29.64 0.05
C HIS A 198 17.89 -30.38 1.06
N ARG A 199 17.68 -29.85 2.28
CA ARG A 199 16.81 -30.44 3.30
C ARG A 199 15.31 -30.27 2.99
N THR A 200 14.97 -29.46 1.99
CA THR A 200 13.61 -29.42 1.43
C THR A 200 13.26 -30.73 0.72
N ASP A 201 14.23 -31.37 0.05
CA ASP A 201 14.04 -32.67 -0.58
C ASP A 201 13.94 -33.77 0.49
N ILE A 202 14.60 -33.60 1.64
CA ILE A 202 14.50 -34.51 2.80
C ILE A 202 13.09 -34.46 3.39
N TRP A 203 12.49 -33.28 3.52
CA TRP A 203 11.08 -33.13 3.92
C TRP A 203 10.16 -33.85 2.93
N SER A 204 10.30 -33.52 1.65
CA SER A 204 9.46 -34.07 0.58
C SER A 204 9.59 -35.60 0.49
N TYR A 205 10.79 -36.13 0.74
CA TYR A 205 11.06 -37.55 0.88
C TYR A 205 10.34 -38.16 2.10
N GLY A 206 10.30 -37.45 3.24
CA GLY A 206 9.51 -37.85 4.40
C GLY A 206 8.01 -37.93 4.10
N VAL A 207 7.46 -36.94 3.38
CA VAL A 207 6.07 -36.96 2.93
C VAL A 207 5.81 -38.15 2.00
N LEU A 208 6.71 -38.41 1.06
CA LEU A 208 6.60 -39.53 0.13
C LEU A 208 6.65 -40.89 0.85
N LEU A 209 7.52 -41.07 1.83
CA LEU A 209 7.58 -42.30 2.62
C LEU A 209 6.31 -42.50 3.47
N TYR A 210 5.77 -41.42 4.05
CA TYR A 210 4.50 -41.46 4.76
C TYR A 210 3.37 -41.92 3.82
N GLU A 211 3.29 -41.33 2.63
CA GLU A 211 2.28 -41.68 1.62
C GLU A 211 2.41 -43.14 1.15
N ILE A 212 3.62 -43.64 0.91
CA ILE A 212 3.83 -45.05 0.52
C ILE A 212 3.37 -46.01 1.62
N LEU A 213 3.58 -45.69 2.89
CA LEU A 213 3.25 -46.58 4.02
C LEU A 213 1.79 -46.55 4.43
N THR A 214 1.11 -45.41 4.25
CA THR A 214 -0.25 -45.17 4.75
C THR A 214 -1.29 -45.11 3.63
N GLY A 215 -0.88 -44.86 2.39
CA GLY A 215 -1.76 -44.52 1.28
C GLY A 215 -2.32 -43.09 1.34
N GLU A 216 -1.97 -42.31 2.37
CA GLU A 216 -2.54 -41.01 2.69
C GLU A 216 -1.45 -39.94 2.79
N LEU A 217 -1.80 -38.67 2.60
CA LEU A 217 -0.86 -37.56 2.82
C LEU A 217 -0.82 -37.16 4.31
N PRO A 218 0.36 -36.79 4.85
CA PRO A 218 0.53 -36.46 6.27
C PRO A 218 -0.13 -35.14 6.69
N PHE A 219 -0.33 -34.21 5.75
CA PHE A 219 -0.97 -32.92 5.97
C PHE A 219 -2.14 -32.77 5.01
N LYS A 220 -3.32 -32.46 5.54
CA LYS A 220 -4.60 -32.44 4.78
C LYS A 220 -5.34 -31.12 5.03
N GLY A 221 -6.28 -30.79 4.14
CA GLY A 221 -7.12 -29.61 4.23
C GLY A 221 -8.01 -29.45 3.01
N ASP A 222 -9.18 -28.84 3.19
CA ASP A 222 -10.19 -28.72 2.12
C ASP A 222 -9.80 -27.72 1.02
N TYR A 223 -8.81 -26.87 1.27
CA TYR A 223 -8.29 -25.85 0.35
C TYR A 223 -6.84 -25.50 0.68
N GLU A 224 -6.16 -24.80 -0.23
CA GLU A 224 -4.71 -24.58 -0.21
C GLU A 224 -4.19 -23.98 1.12
N GLN A 225 -4.86 -22.96 1.63
CA GLN A 225 -4.46 -22.27 2.86
C GLN A 225 -4.62 -23.18 4.10
N ALA A 226 -5.57 -24.12 4.09
CA ALA A 226 -5.74 -25.09 5.17
C ALA A 226 -4.59 -26.13 5.17
N ILE A 227 -4.18 -26.60 4.00
CA ILE A 227 -3.02 -27.50 3.88
C ILE A 227 -1.74 -26.79 4.32
N ILE A 228 -1.54 -25.53 3.91
CA ILE A 228 -0.39 -24.73 4.35
C ILE A 228 -0.41 -24.52 5.86
N TYR A 229 -1.58 -24.22 6.44
CA TYR A 229 -1.71 -24.12 7.88
C TYR A 229 -1.29 -25.43 8.57
N SER A 230 -1.73 -26.58 8.08
CA SER A 230 -1.35 -27.91 8.59
C SER A 230 0.15 -28.17 8.46
N ILE A 231 0.75 -27.85 7.31
CA ILE A 231 2.20 -27.94 7.08
C ILE A 231 2.98 -27.06 8.08
N LEU A 232 2.47 -25.89 8.46
CA LEU A 232 3.16 -24.96 9.34
C LEU A 232 2.96 -25.21 10.83
N ASN A 233 1.77 -25.68 11.23
CA ASN A 233 1.34 -25.62 12.62
C ASN A 233 0.92 -26.96 13.22
N GLU A 234 0.66 -27.98 12.41
CA GLU A 234 0.14 -29.27 12.89
C GLU A 234 1.19 -30.39 12.74
N ASP A 235 1.20 -31.33 13.68
CA ASP A 235 1.98 -32.56 13.55
C ASP A 235 1.22 -33.57 12.67
N PRO A 236 1.91 -34.40 11.87
CA PRO A 236 1.25 -35.41 11.05
C PRO A 236 0.61 -36.48 11.94
N GLU A 237 -0.50 -37.06 11.47
CA GLU A 237 -1.11 -38.19 12.17
C GLU A 237 -0.11 -39.37 12.29
N PRO A 238 -0.08 -40.11 13.40
CA PRO A 238 0.85 -41.23 13.55
C PRO A 238 0.62 -42.31 12.49
N VAL A 239 1.70 -42.75 11.83
CA VAL A 239 1.67 -43.80 10.78
C VAL A 239 1.01 -45.09 11.29
N GLU A 240 1.19 -45.39 12.57
CA GLU A 240 0.66 -46.56 13.27
C GLU A 240 -0.88 -46.63 13.26
N GLN A 241 -1.56 -45.49 13.06
CA GLN A 241 -3.03 -45.46 12.92
C GLN A 241 -3.51 -46.06 11.59
N PHE A 242 -2.70 -45.92 10.53
CA PHE A 242 -3.02 -46.40 9.18
C PHE A 242 -2.35 -47.74 8.87
N ASN A 243 -1.18 -47.98 9.45
CA ASN A 243 -0.41 -49.19 9.28
C ASN A 243 0.19 -49.64 10.64
N PRO A 244 -0.58 -50.39 11.44
CA PRO A 244 -0.15 -50.86 12.77
C PRO A 244 1.10 -51.76 12.75
N ASP A 245 1.42 -52.36 11.60
CA ASP A 245 2.58 -53.23 11.39
C ASP A 245 3.82 -52.48 10.87
N ALA A 246 3.77 -51.14 10.78
CA ALA A 246 4.90 -50.33 10.33
C ALA A 246 6.09 -50.42 11.32
N ASP A 247 7.29 -50.62 10.79
CA ASP A 247 8.49 -50.72 11.63
C ASP A 247 8.86 -49.37 12.24
N GLN A 248 9.10 -49.37 13.55
CA GLN A 248 9.42 -48.16 14.32
C GLN A 248 10.60 -47.36 13.75
N LYS A 249 11.62 -48.03 13.19
CA LYS A 249 12.77 -47.33 12.62
C LYS A 249 12.41 -46.50 11.39
N ILE A 250 11.41 -46.92 10.62
CA ILE A 250 10.95 -46.16 9.45
C ILE A 250 10.07 -44.99 9.90
N ILE A 251 9.25 -45.20 10.93
CA ILE A 251 8.48 -44.14 11.59
C ILE A 251 9.43 -43.06 12.14
N ASP A 252 10.52 -43.45 12.77
CA ASP A 252 11.53 -42.52 13.30
C ASP A 252 12.21 -41.71 12.18
N ILE A 253 12.48 -42.33 11.03
CA ILE A 253 13.00 -41.63 9.84
C ILE A 253 11.98 -40.60 9.34
N ILE A 254 10.71 -41.00 9.17
CA ILE A 254 9.64 -40.10 8.70
C ILE A 254 9.48 -38.93 9.67
N SER A 255 9.39 -39.19 10.97
CA SER A 255 9.26 -38.18 12.02
C SER A 255 10.40 -37.18 12.01
N LYS A 256 11.64 -37.65 11.80
CA LYS A 256 12.81 -36.76 11.69
C LYS A 256 12.85 -35.98 10.37
N CYS A 257 12.41 -36.57 9.25
CA CYS A 257 12.26 -35.85 7.98
C CYS A 257 11.19 -34.74 8.06
N LEU A 258 10.10 -34.97 8.79
CA LEU A 258 8.95 -34.06 8.91
C LEU A 258 9.05 -33.07 10.09
N LYS A 259 10.26 -32.84 10.63
CA LYS A 259 10.47 -31.75 11.60
C LYS A 259 10.28 -30.39 10.93
N LYS A 260 9.44 -29.53 11.53
CA LYS A 260 9.10 -28.22 10.94
C LYS A 260 10.36 -27.37 10.77
N ASN A 261 11.19 -27.31 11.80
CA ASN A 261 12.50 -26.70 11.75
C ASN A 261 13.48 -27.56 10.91
N LYS A 262 14.00 -27.00 9.80
CA LYS A 262 14.93 -27.70 8.90
C LYS A 262 16.24 -28.12 9.57
N GLU A 263 16.68 -27.44 10.64
CA GLU A 263 17.90 -27.79 11.39
C GLU A 263 17.73 -29.06 12.24
N GLU A 264 16.50 -29.47 12.51
CA GLU A 264 16.19 -30.69 13.27
C GLU A 264 16.02 -31.93 12.37
N ARG A 265 16.00 -31.72 11.05
CA ARG A 265 15.95 -32.80 10.06
C ARG A 265 17.31 -33.48 9.91
N PHE A 266 17.36 -34.54 9.11
CA PHE A 266 18.64 -35.13 8.70
C PHE A 266 19.50 -34.10 7.97
N SER A 267 20.81 -34.12 8.21
CA SER A 267 21.71 -33.14 7.58
C SER A 267 22.02 -33.50 6.12
N SER A 268 21.97 -34.78 5.75
CA SER A 268 22.08 -35.27 4.37
C SER A 268 21.44 -36.65 4.19
N PHE A 269 21.26 -37.06 2.93
CA PHE A 269 20.81 -38.42 2.58
C PHE A 269 21.83 -39.52 2.94
N ASP A 270 23.09 -39.19 3.26
CA ASP A 270 24.07 -40.18 3.76
C ASP A 270 23.64 -40.79 5.09
N GLU A 271 23.09 -39.97 6.00
CA GLU A 271 22.57 -40.45 7.29
C GLU A 271 21.39 -41.40 7.07
N ILE A 272 20.47 -41.03 6.20
CA ILE A 272 19.26 -41.82 5.89
C ILE A 272 19.67 -43.15 5.25
N LEU A 273 20.54 -43.13 4.24
CA LEU A 273 21.04 -44.34 3.56
C LEU A 273 21.80 -45.27 4.50
N LYS A 274 22.59 -44.71 5.43
CA LYS A 274 23.28 -45.52 6.45
C LYS A 274 22.27 -46.23 7.34
N ILE A 275 21.25 -45.53 7.86
CA ILE A 275 20.22 -46.12 8.72
C ILE A 275 19.43 -47.22 7.97
N LEU A 276 19.03 -46.95 6.72
CA LEU A 276 18.27 -47.91 5.90
C LEU A 276 19.12 -49.14 5.53
N SER A 277 20.39 -48.97 5.18
CA SER A 277 21.31 -50.08 4.89
C SER A 277 21.61 -50.91 6.14
N ASP A 278 21.93 -50.28 7.27
CA ASP A 278 22.14 -50.96 8.56
C ASP A 278 20.86 -51.74 8.97
N TYR A 279 19.68 -51.22 8.66
CA TYR A 279 18.40 -51.90 8.89
C TYR A 279 18.18 -53.12 7.98
N ILE A 280 18.53 -53.03 6.69
CA ILE A 280 18.48 -54.19 5.77
C ILE A 280 19.52 -55.25 6.15
N GLU A 281 20.72 -54.84 6.56
CA GLU A 281 21.77 -55.77 6.99
C GLU A 281 21.45 -56.45 8.33
N SER A 282 20.90 -55.70 9.30
CA SER A 282 20.49 -56.23 10.61
C SER A 282 19.21 -57.08 10.56
N SER A 283 18.30 -56.83 9.62
CA SER A 283 17.16 -57.72 9.33
C SER A 283 17.58 -58.99 8.57
N SER A 284 18.77 -59.00 7.97
CA SER A 284 19.33 -60.14 7.22
C SER A 284 20.35 -60.98 8.01
N SER A 285 20.78 -60.56 9.20
CA SER A 285 21.92 -61.18 9.89
C SER A 285 21.70 -61.33 11.40
N ARG A 286 21.31 -62.54 11.82
CA ARG A 286 21.55 -63.07 13.17
C ARG A 286 22.97 -63.65 13.22
N ILE A 287 23.73 -63.36 14.30
CA ILE A 287 24.85 -64.12 14.92
C ILE A 287 26.34 -63.71 14.62
N VAL A 288 27.01 -63.19 15.69
CA VAL A 288 28.38 -63.47 16.26
C VAL A 288 29.63 -62.56 16.04
N LEU A 289 30.02 -61.93 17.17
CA LEU A 289 31.31 -61.81 17.94
C LEU A 289 32.71 -61.52 17.30
N VAL A 290 33.37 -60.48 17.89
CA VAL A 290 34.76 -60.38 18.46
C VAL A 290 35.95 -60.26 17.46
N LYS A 291 37.03 -59.44 17.57
CA LYS A 291 37.88 -58.88 18.67
C LYS A 291 38.83 -57.75 18.17
N GLU A 292 39.27 -56.86 19.09
CA GLU A 292 40.60 -56.15 19.25
C GLU A 292 41.19 -55.28 18.10
N GLN A 293 41.94 -54.18 18.27
CA GLN A 293 42.91 -53.73 19.28
C GLN A 293 43.24 -52.21 19.13
N ASN A 294 43.70 -51.58 20.22
CA ASN A 294 44.16 -50.18 20.40
C ASN A 294 45.55 -49.87 19.73
N PRO A 295 46.07 -48.62 19.56
CA PRO A 295 46.35 -47.71 20.69
C PRO A 295 46.40 -46.17 20.47
N VAL A 296 46.60 -45.51 21.61
CA VAL A 296 46.54 -44.09 21.99
C VAL A 296 47.86 -43.33 21.72
N PHE A 297 47.78 -42.03 21.40
CA PHE A 297 48.89 -41.07 21.53
C PHE A 297 48.59 -39.95 22.54
N LYS A 298 49.58 -39.65 23.40
CA LYS A 298 49.54 -38.66 24.49
C LYS A 298 50.54 -37.51 24.22
N SER A 299 50.09 -36.25 24.30
CA SER A 299 50.87 -35.13 24.85
C SER A 299 49.92 -34.01 25.38
N PRO A 300 50.20 -33.35 26.51
CA PRO A 300 49.28 -32.37 27.12
C PRO A 300 49.39 -30.94 26.55
N LEU A 301 50.48 -30.58 25.88
CA LEU A 301 50.67 -29.23 25.30
C LEU A 301 49.95 -29.04 23.95
N ILE A 302 49.81 -30.10 23.15
CA ILE A 302 49.02 -30.07 21.90
C ILE A 302 47.52 -30.02 22.22
N LYS A 303 47.08 -30.59 23.34
CA LYS A 303 45.66 -30.59 23.75
C LYS A 303 45.14 -29.20 24.07
N ILE A 304 45.95 -28.31 24.65
CA ILE A 304 45.52 -26.94 24.96
C ILE A 304 45.39 -26.13 23.67
N SER A 305 46.37 -26.22 22.76
CA SER A 305 46.34 -25.53 21.46
C SER A 305 45.26 -26.08 20.52
N ALA A 306 45.05 -27.40 20.51
CA ALA A 306 44.00 -28.05 19.72
C ALA A 306 42.61 -27.80 20.30
N ALA A 307 42.45 -27.78 21.63
CA ALA A 307 41.20 -27.37 22.26
C ALA A 307 40.89 -25.89 21.98
N LEU A 308 41.89 -25.01 22.04
CA LEU A 308 41.71 -23.60 21.68
C LEU A 308 41.33 -23.45 20.20
N PHE A 309 41.97 -24.20 19.30
CA PHE A 309 41.64 -24.19 17.88
C PHE A 309 40.23 -24.73 17.61
N VAL A 310 39.81 -25.81 18.29
CA VAL A 310 38.45 -26.35 18.20
C VAL A 310 37.42 -25.36 18.75
N ILE A 311 37.72 -24.67 19.86
CA ILE A 311 36.84 -23.63 20.42
C ILE A 311 36.74 -22.46 19.45
N VAL A 312 37.84 -22.00 18.86
CA VAL A 312 37.83 -20.92 17.85
C VAL A 312 37.09 -21.36 16.60
N ALA A 313 37.33 -22.57 16.08
CA ALA A 313 36.63 -23.10 14.91
C ALA A 313 35.13 -23.30 15.17
N ALA A 314 34.75 -23.83 16.34
CA ALA A 314 33.35 -23.95 16.75
C ALA A 314 32.69 -22.58 16.94
N SER A 315 33.42 -21.59 17.47
CA SER A 315 32.93 -20.21 17.62
C SER A 315 32.75 -19.53 16.26
N VAL A 316 33.65 -19.78 15.31
CA VAL A 316 33.54 -19.28 13.92
C VAL A 316 32.38 -19.97 13.21
N ILE A 317 32.24 -21.29 13.32
CA ILE A 317 31.11 -22.04 12.76
C ILE A 317 29.79 -21.57 13.37
N TYR A 318 29.73 -21.41 14.69
CA TYR A 318 28.56 -20.88 15.39
C TYR A 318 28.23 -19.45 14.94
N TYR A 319 29.24 -18.57 14.78
CA TYR A 319 29.06 -17.23 14.23
C TYR A 319 28.52 -17.26 12.79
N TRP A 320 29.01 -18.17 11.94
CA TRP A 320 28.50 -18.34 10.58
C TRP A 320 27.07 -18.90 10.54
N ILE A 321 26.74 -19.86 11.41
CA ILE A 321 25.38 -20.40 11.55
C ILE A 321 24.42 -19.29 12.01
N GLN A 322 24.78 -18.52 13.03
CA GLN A 322 23.97 -17.38 13.49
C GLN A 322 23.76 -16.36 12.37
N LYS A 323 24.83 -15.95 11.68
CA LYS A 323 24.74 -15.00 10.56
C LYS A 323 23.95 -15.54 9.37
N SER A 324 23.97 -16.86 9.13
CA SER A 324 23.15 -17.51 8.11
C SER A 324 21.68 -17.52 8.52
N ASN A 325 21.38 -17.88 9.78
CA ASN A 325 20.02 -17.89 10.31
C ASN A 325 19.39 -16.49 10.29
N GLU A 326 20.16 -15.44 10.63
CA GLU A 326 19.71 -14.05 10.54
C GLU A 326 19.35 -13.65 9.10
N ARG A 327 20.14 -14.09 8.10
CA ARG A 327 19.87 -13.83 6.68
C ARG A 327 18.65 -14.59 6.17
N ASP A 328 18.52 -15.85 6.55
CA ASP A 328 17.36 -16.67 6.23
C ASP A 328 16.10 -16.05 6.82
N TRP A 329 16.11 -15.67 8.11
CA TRP A 329 15.02 -14.94 8.76
C TRP A 329 14.66 -13.64 8.03
N ALA A 330 15.65 -12.81 7.70
CA ALA A 330 15.43 -11.55 7.00
C ALA A 330 14.69 -11.76 5.66
N ARG A 331 15.10 -12.73 4.86
CA ARG A 331 14.50 -13.01 3.55
C ARG A 331 13.15 -13.71 3.63
N SER A 332 12.97 -14.56 4.61
CA SER A 332 11.83 -15.46 4.68
C SER A 332 10.64 -14.95 5.46
N GLU A 333 10.88 -14.07 6.43
CA GLU A 333 9.85 -13.52 7.29
C GLU A 333 9.67 -12.04 7.03
N ILE A 334 10.77 -11.29 7.02
CA ILE A 334 10.70 -9.82 7.00
C ILE A 334 10.41 -9.27 5.61
N LEU A 335 11.11 -9.71 4.55
CA LEU A 335 10.84 -9.21 3.19
C LEU A 335 9.37 -9.45 2.75
N PRO A 336 8.75 -10.64 2.91
CA PRO A 336 7.35 -10.84 2.55
C PRO A 336 6.38 -10.00 3.39
N GLN A 337 6.67 -9.81 4.68
CA GLN A 337 5.87 -8.91 5.53
C GLN A 337 5.91 -7.47 5.01
N MET A 338 7.09 -6.97 4.61
CA MET A 338 7.24 -5.64 4.03
C MET A 338 6.46 -5.52 2.72
N GLU A 339 6.52 -6.52 1.83
CA GLU A 339 5.74 -6.50 0.58
C GLU A 339 4.23 -6.42 0.84
N ASN A 340 3.71 -7.17 1.81
CA ASN A 340 2.31 -7.10 2.20
C ASN A 340 1.91 -5.70 2.72
N ILE A 341 2.76 -5.09 3.55
CA ILE A 341 2.53 -3.73 4.05
C ILE A 341 2.48 -2.72 2.90
N ILE A 342 3.39 -2.82 1.94
CA ILE A 342 3.46 -1.93 0.76
C ILE A 342 2.21 -2.06 -0.10
N GLN A 343 1.68 -3.28 -0.30
CA GLN A 343 0.47 -3.49 -1.09
C GLN A 343 -0.76 -2.79 -0.50
N ASP A 344 -0.81 -2.66 0.82
CA ASP A 344 -1.91 -2.00 1.53
C ASP A 344 -1.63 -0.55 1.95
N MET A 345 -0.52 0.03 1.50
CA MET A 345 -0.15 1.42 1.78
C MET A 345 -1.03 2.41 0.99
N PRO A 346 -1.53 3.49 1.60
CA PRO A 346 -2.25 4.53 0.85
C PRO A 346 -1.34 5.23 -0.15
N TRP A 347 -1.87 5.61 -1.32
CA TRP A 347 -1.10 6.29 -2.38
C TRP A 347 -0.55 7.65 -1.93
N THR A 348 -1.27 8.35 -1.04
CA THR A 348 -0.80 9.60 -0.44
C THR A 348 0.27 9.39 0.64
N GLY A 349 0.62 8.14 0.99
CA GLY A 349 1.47 7.84 2.13
C GLY A 349 0.83 8.22 3.48
N GLU A 350 -0.49 8.44 3.52
CA GLU A 350 -1.23 8.70 4.75
C GLU A 350 -1.13 7.50 5.72
N GLY A 351 -0.81 7.77 6.99
CA GLY A 351 -0.77 6.77 8.06
C GLY A 351 0.64 6.25 8.39
N THR A 352 0.70 5.09 9.06
CA THR A 352 1.94 4.54 9.66
C THR A 352 2.58 3.41 8.86
N LYS A 353 1.98 2.96 7.76
CA LYS A 353 2.40 1.74 7.07
C LYS A 353 3.79 1.86 6.43
N SER A 354 4.13 2.99 5.83
CA SER A 354 5.48 3.22 5.32
C SER A 354 6.52 3.19 6.44
N TRP A 355 6.18 3.75 7.61
CA TRP A 355 7.03 3.66 8.80
C TRP A 355 7.19 2.23 9.31
N GLN A 356 6.12 1.44 9.34
CA GLN A 356 6.21 0.01 9.68
C GLN A 356 7.14 -0.75 8.73
N ALA A 357 7.01 -0.52 7.42
CA ALA A 357 7.90 -1.12 6.42
C ALA A 357 9.35 -0.61 6.60
N PHE A 358 9.55 0.66 6.90
CA PHE A 358 10.88 1.24 7.11
C PHE A 358 11.56 0.73 8.38
N ASP A 359 10.82 0.55 9.47
CA ASP A 359 11.36 -0.02 10.70
C ASP A 359 11.79 -1.48 10.50
N LEU A 360 11.02 -2.25 9.72
CA LEU A 360 11.42 -3.59 9.29
C LEU A 360 12.66 -3.55 8.38
N TYR A 361 12.72 -2.61 7.42
CA TYR A 361 13.88 -2.41 6.55
C TYR A 361 15.15 -2.19 7.39
N ARG A 362 15.08 -1.29 8.39
CA ARG A 362 16.22 -0.98 9.26
C ARG A 362 16.72 -2.16 10.07
N GLN A 363 15.84 -3.10 10.43
CA GLN A 363 16.23 -4.32 11.15
C GLN A 363 17.07 -5.26 10.28
N VAL A 364 16.78 -5.34 8.97
CA VAL A 364 17.41 -6.31 8.05
C VAL A 364 18.46 -5.71 7.13
N ALA A 365 18.53 -4.38 6.99
CA ALA A 365 19.46 -3.70 6.09
C ALA A 365 20.93 -3.99 6.38
N SER A 366 21.32 -4.19 7.63
CA SER A 366 22.69 -4.58 8.00
C SER A 366 22.98 -6.08 7.78
N ILE A 367 21.92 -6.90 7.73
CA ILE A 367 22.00 -8.36 7.62
C ILE A 367 22.12 -8.80 6.15
N ILE A 368 21.30 -8.19 5.28
CA ILE A 368 21.20 -8.48 3.84
C ILE A 368 21.30 -7.20 2.96
N PRO A 369 22.36 -6.37 3.11
CA PRO A 369 22.47 -5.06 2.46
C PRO A 369 22.44 -5.09 0.92
N ASP A 370 22.89 -6.19 0.32
CA ASP A 370 23.01 -6.32 -1.14
C ASP A 370 21.83 -7.03 -1.80
N ASP A 371 20.80 -7.39 -1.03
CA ASP A 371 19.66 -8.14 -1.54
C ASP A 371 18.84 -7.32 -2.55
N PRO A 372 18.62 -7.80 -3.79
CA PRO A 372 17.88 -7.06 -4.81
C PRO A 372 16.44 -6.75 -4.41
N LEU A 373 15.78 -7.66 -3.67
CA LEU A 373 14.40 -7.45 -3.25
C LEU A 373 14.33 -6.39 -2.15
N LEU A 374 15.28 -6.42 -1.21
CA LEU A 374 15.40 -5.37 -0.20
C LEU A 374 15.65 -3.99 -0.84
N LYS A 375 16.50 -3.91 -1.88
CA LYS A 375 16.74 -2.67 -2.64
C LYS A 375 15.47 -2.17 -3.33
N ASN A 376 14.74 -3.05 -4.01
CA ASN A 376 13.45 -2.71 -4.63
C ASN A 376 12.40 -2.24 -3.62
N ILE A 377 12.37 -2.87 -2.43
CA ILE A 377 11.47 -2.46 -1.35
C ILE A 377 11.89 -1.10 -0.80
N HIS A 378 13.18 -0.88 -0.55
CA HIS A 378 13.71 0.40 -0.12
C HIS A 378 13.24 1.53 -1.05
N ASP A 379 13.42 1.36 -2.35
CA ASP A 379 13.05 2.37 -3.36
C ASP A 379 11.52 2.61 -3.45
N LYS A 380 10.70 1.69 -2.92
CA LYS A 380 9.23 1.84 -2.85
C LYS A 380 8.73 2.48 -1.56
N ILE A 381 9.53 2.49 -0.49
CA ILE A 381 9.11 2.97 0.83
C ILE A 381 9.86 4.22 1.27
N THR A 382 10.96 4.58 0.59
CA THR A 382 11.74 5.77 0.87
C THR A 382 11.84 6.66 -0.36
N ASP A 383 12.13 7.95 -0.13
CA ASP A 383 12.53 8.87 -1.17
C ASP A 383 13.52 9.91 -0.61
N LYS A 384 14.21 10.59 -1.51
CA LYS A 384 15.25 11.57 -1.21
C LYS A 384 14.63 12.93 -0.85
N VAL A 385 15.08 13.49 0.27
CA VAL A 385 14.74 14.84 0.72
C VAL A 385 15.99 15.69 0.81
N ILE A 386 15.94 16.88 0.20
CA ILE A 386 17.00 17.89 0.24
C ILE A 386 16.83 18.78 1.47
N PHE A 387 17.91 19.07 2.17
CA PHE A 387 17.90 19.98 3.32
C PHE A 387 18.62 21.27 2.99
N LYS A 388 17.94 22.40 3.22
CA LYS A 388 18.52 23.75 3.16
C LYS A 388 18.49 24.34 4.55
N THR A 389 19.63 24.34 5.22
CA THR A 389 19.72 24.67 6.64
C THR A 389 20.51 25.94 6.88
N GLU A 390 20.02 26.78 7.79
CA GLU A 390 20.76 27.92 8.32
C GLU A 390 20.76 27.83 9.87
N PRO A 391 21.92 27.75 10.54
CA PRO A 391 23.27 27.63 9.99
C PRO A 391 23.51 26.27 9.29
N GLU A 392 24.59 26.16 8.52
CA GLU A 392 25.03 24.88 7.92
C GLU A 392 25.48 23.88 9.00
N ASN A 393 25.54 22.59 8.64
CA ASN A 393 25.99 21.47 9.50
C ASN A 393 25.12 21.27 10.75
N LEU A 394 23.81 21.16 10.57
CA LEU A 394 22.87 20.77 11.64
C LEU A 394 22.85 19.25 11.76
N ASN A 395 22.76 18.73 12.99
CA ASN A 395 22.42 17.33 13.22
C ASN A 395 20.94 17.13 12.90
N ILE A 396 20.65 16.19 12.00
CA ILE A 396 19.29 15.88 11.53
C ILE A 396 18.85 14.55 12.13
N TYR A 397 17.66 14.55 12.71
CA TYR A 397 17.00 13.37 13.24
C TYR A 397 15.61 13.21 12.65
N VAL A 398 15.16 11.98 12.47
CA VAL A 398 13.81 11.67 11.97
C VAL A 398 13.09 10.69 12.90
N GLN A 399 11.77 10.80 12.96
CA GLN A 399 10.90 9.92 13.72
C GLN A 399 9.53 9.80 13.03
N SER A 400 8.86 8.67 13.22
CA SER A 400 7.45 8.53 12.86
C SER A 400 6.60 9.57 13.59
N TYR A 401 5.58 10.11 12.91
CA TYR A 401 4.70 11.10 13.52
C TYR A 401 4.01 10.58 14.79
N ASN A 402 3.52 9.34 14.75
CA ASN A 402 2.77 8.72 15.83
C ASN A 402 3.64 8.26 17.00
N ASP A 403 4.97 8.24 16.85
CA ASP A 403 5.86 7.84 17.93
C ASP A 403 6.10 9.03 18.88
N THR A 404 5.61 8.92 20.11
CA THR A 404 5.77 9.95 21.15
C THR A 404 6.95 9.69 22.09
N SER A 405 7.77 8.69 21.81
CA SER A 405 8.99 8.40 22.59
C SER A 405 10.16 9.30 22.16
N ASP A 406 11.29 9.23 22.88
CA ASP A 406 12.53 9.92 22.51
C ASP A 406 13.40 9.11 21.52
N ASN A 407 12.81 8.15 20.80
CA ASN A 407 13.51 7.28 19.85
C ASN A 407 13.73 7.97 18.49
N TRP A 408 14.65 8.92 18.45
CA TRP A 408 15.02 9.64 17.24
C TRP A 408 16.08 8.89 16.41
N ILE A 409 15.89 8.82 15.09
CA ILE A 409 16.85 8.22 14.15
C ILE A 409 17.78 9.31 13.65
N PHE A 410 19.07 9.23 13.97
CA PHE A 410 20.07 10.16 13.43
C PHE A 410 20.31 9.89 11.95
N LEU A 411 20.10 10.89 11.10
CA LEU A 411 20.32 10.82 9.66
C LEU A 411 21.73 11.28 9.27
N GLY A 412 22.33 12.21 10.03
CA GLY A 412 23.64 12.79 9.74
C GLY A 412 23.62 14.31 9.86
N GLU A 413 24.70 14.95 9.37
CA GLU A 413 24.83 16.40 9.32
C GLU A 413 24.28 17.00 8.02
N SER A 414 23.75 18.23 8.06
CA SER A 414 23.13 18.89 6.91
C SER A 414 24.08 19.31 5.78
N SER A 415 25.39 19.07 5.90
CA SER A 415 26.33 19.14 4.76
C SER A 415 26.08 18.04 3.73
N MET A 416 25.33 17.01 4.09
CA MET A 416 24.78 16.07 3.12
C MET A 416 23.67 16.82 2.36
N ASP A 417 23.88 17.11 1.07
CA ASP A 417 22.90 17.80 0.19
C ASP A 417 21.48 17.17 0.23
N SER A 418 21.33 15.96 0.77
CA SER A 418 20.06 15.26 0.97
C SER A 418 20.16 14.07 1.95
N ALA A 419 19.03 13.61 2.46
CA ALA A 419 18.91 12.30 3.13
C ALA A 419 17.72 11.51 2.56
N VAL A 420 17.78 10.19 2.69
CA VAL A 420 16.70 9.28 2.32
C VAL A 420 15.83 9.01 3.54
N ILE A 421 14.53 9.27 3.44
CA ILE A 421 13.58 9.09 4.54
C ILE A 421 12.32 8.35 4.05
N PRO A 422 11.50 7.81 4.94
CA PRO A 422 10.25 7.13 4.56
C PRO A 422 9.30 8.05 3.80
N ILE A 423 8.59 7.50 2.82
CA ILE A 423 7.45 8.13 2.15
C ILE A 423 6.31 8.29 3.17
N GLY A 424 5.62 9.43 3.17
CA GLY A 424 4.56 9.76 4.12
C GLY A 424 4.99 10.78 5.18
N PHE A 425 4.26 10.85 6.29
CA PHE A 425 4.46 11.88 7.31
C PHE A 425 5.57 11.53 8.30
N SER A 426 6.46 12.48 8.54
CA SER A 426 7.60 12.32 9.44
C SER A 426 7.81 13.57 10.29
N LYS A 427 8.28 13.39 11.53
CA LYS A 427 8.85 14.49 12.32
C LYS A 427 10.34 14.53 12.04
N ILE A 428 10.87 15.72 11.76
CA ILE A 428 12.31 15.94 11.65
C ILE A 428 12.74 16.93 12.71
N ARG A 429 13.78 16.57 13.46
CA ARG A 429 14.40 17.42 14.48
C ARG A 429 15.78 17.85 14.01
N PHE A 430 16.09 19.12 14.25
CA PHE A 430 17.34 19.77 13.89
C PHE A 430 18.02 20.29 15.15
N GLU A 431 19.30 19.96 15.34
CA GLU A 431 20.06 20.35 16.52
C GLU A 431 21.46 20.85 16.15
N LYS A 432 21.94 21.86 16.86
CA LYS A 432 23.33 22.32 16.80
C LYS A 432 23.66 23.06 18.09
N GLU A 433 24.87 22.84 18.61
CA GLU A 433 25.35 23.53 19.81
C GLU A 433 25.29 25.06 19.64
N GLY A 434 24.73 25.76 20.64
CA GLY A 434 24.54 27.22 20.61
C GLY A 434 23.30 27.68 19.86
N TYR A 435 22.46 26.75 19.38
CA TYR A 435 21.20 27.04 18.70
C TYR A 435 20.02 26.30 19.37
N GLU A 436 18.85 26.92 19.36
CA GLU A 436 17.62 26.28 19.85
C GLU A 436 17.21 25.13 18.91
N PRO A 437 16.87 23.94 19.43
CA PRO A 437 16.44 22.83 18.59
C PRO A 437 15.08 23.14 17.96
N ALA A 438 14.94 22.79 16.69
CA ALA A 438 13.67 22.90 15.95
C ALA A 438 13.15 21.52 15.57
N THR A 439 11.83 21.38 15.49
CA THR A 439 11.18 20.16 14.98
C THR A 439 10.12 20.57 13.96
N ASP A 440 10.11 19.97 12.78
CA ASP A 440 9.07 20.19 11.78
C ASP A 440 8.31 18.89 11.48
N LEU A 441 7.06 19.04 11.06
CA LEU A 441 6.26 17.98 10.47
C LEU A 441 6.37 18.12 8.95
N ILE A 442 6.83 17.06 8.28
CA ILE A 442 6.97 17.03 6.83
C ILE A 442 6.17 15.88 6.24
N TRP A 443 5.87 16.01 4.95
CA TRP A 443 5.31 14.94 4.14
C TRP A 443 6.27 14.69 2.98
N ASN A 444 6.73 13.44 2.84
CA ASN A 444 7.50 12.99 1.69
C ASN A 444 6.57 12.28 0.71
N ALA A 445 6.35 12.87 -0.46
CA ALA A 445 5.36 12.36 -1.40
C ALA A 445 5.83 11.11 -2.17
N GLY A 446 7.14 10.91 -2.34
CA GLY A 446 7.70 9.76 -3.07
C GLY A 446 7.73 9.89 -4.60
N PHE A 447 7.38 11.06 -5.14
CA PHE A 447 7.33 11.31 -6.60
C PHE A 447 7.69 12.75 -7.02
N VAL A 448 8.13 13.59 -6.07
CA VAL A 448 8.63 14.96 -6.31
C VAL A 448 9.85 15.17 -5.43
N GLU A 449 10.89 15.85 -5.93
CA GLU A 449 12.06 16.20 -5.14
C GLU A 449 11.70 17.23 -4.05
N ASP A 450 11.56 16.74 -2.83
CA ASP A 450 11.18 17.55 -1.67
C ASP A 450 12.39 18.27 -1.07
N THR A 451 12.23 19.56 -0.77
CA THR A 451 13.25 20.36 -0.06
C THR A 451 12.68 20.90 1.24
N VAL A 452 13.33 20.55 2.35
CA VAL A 452 13.05 21.09 3.67
C VAL A 452 14.00 22.25 3.93
N SER A 453 13.44 23.44 4.18
CA SER A 453 14.22 24.62 4.55
C SER A 453 13.99 24.95 6.03
N ILE A 454 15.06 25.10 6.81
CA ILE A 454 14.98 25.40 8.24
C ILE A 454 16.04 26.44 8.63
N THR A 455 15.65 27.37 9.51
CA THR A 455 16.54 28.36 10.12
C THR A 455 16.47 28.24 11.64
N LEU A 456 17.57 27.83 12.28
CA LEU A 456 17.66 27.76 13.74
C LEU A 456 18.00 29.13 14.32
N GLN A 457 17.36 29.45 15.44
CA GLN A 457 17.67 30.65 16.22
C GLN A 457 18.79 30.34 17.21
N SER A 458 19.63 31.32 17.51
CA SER A 458 20.64 31.17 18.57
C SER A 458 19.95 30.93 19.92
N GLU A 459 20.60 30.17 20.80
CA GLU A 459 20.06 29.88 22.13
C GLU A 459 19.65 31.15 22.88
N ASN A 460 18.46 31.09 23.50
CA ASN A 460 17.90 32.15 24.34
C ASN A 460 17.57 33.45 23.59
N THR A 461 17.36 33.38 22.27
CA THR A 461 16.93 34.54 21.46
C THR A 461 15.43 34.54 21.20
N SER A 462 14.77 33.38 21.21
CA SER A 462 13.33 33.30 21.02
C SER A 462 12.58 33.81 22.26
N PRO A 463 11.43 34.50 22.08
CA PRO A 463 10.55 34.82 23.20
C PRO A 463 10.13 33.55 23.95
N HIS A 464 10.09 33.62 25.28
CA HIS A 464 9.76 32.47 26.12
C HIS A 464 8.41 31.84 25.71
N GLY A 465 8.43 30.53 25.47
CA GLY A 465 7.24 29.74 25.10
C GLY A 465 6.83 29.86 23.62
N MET A 466 7.58 30.58 22.79
CA MET A 466 7.30 30.72 21.36
C MET A 466 8.28 29.91 20.49
N VAL A 467 7.87 29.62 19.26
CA VAL A 467 8.68 29.01 18.20
C VAL A 467 8.85 29.98 17.05
N PHE A 468 10.01 29.93 16.39
CA PHE A 468 10.29 30.73 15.20
C PHE A 468 9.72 30.07 13.94
N ILE A 469 8.98 30.85 13.15
CA ILE A 469 8.36 30.43 11.90
C ILE A 469 8.99 31.23 10.75
N PRO A 470 9.77 30.59 9.86
CA PRO A 470 10.45 31.30 8.80
C PRO A 470 9.53 31.57 7.59
N ARG A 471 9.77 32.68 6.88
CA ARG A 471 9.01 33.13 5.71
C ARG A 471 8.99 32.09 4.58
N ASN A 472 10.04 31.28 4.47
CA ASN A 472 10.23 30.26 3.45
C ASN A 472 9.72 28.87 3.87
N ALA A 473 9.04 28.74 5.02
CA ALA A 473 8.31 27.53 5.35
C ALA A 473 7.21 27.30 4.30
N SER A 474 7.52 26.54 3.26
CA SER A 474 6.57 26.14 2.21
C SER A 474 6.11 24.71 2.46
N TRP A 475 4.95 24.39 1.93
CA TRP A 475 4.25 23.10 2.01
C TRP A 475 4.68 22.16 0.89
N PHE A 476 5.13 22.73 -0.23
CA PHE A 476 5.43 22.05 -1.46
C PHE A 476 6.63 22.67 -2.15
N ASN A 477 7.43 21.82 -2.79
CA ASN A 477 8.52 22.20 -3.67
C ASN A 477 8.16 22.03 -5.16
N ILE A 478 6.87 21.87 -5.47
CA ILE A 478 6.38 21.93 -6.85
C ILE A 478 6.55 23.37 -7.32
N LYS A 479 7.32 23.58 -8.39
CA LYS A 479 7.59 24.88 -9.04
C LYS A 479 6.34 25.66 -9.52
N ALA A 480 5.12 25.27 -9.17
CA ALA A 480 3.89 25.93 -9.59
C ALA A 480 2.70 25.59 -8.70
N ALA A 481 2.53 26.29 -7.58
CA ALA A 481 1.21 26.67 -7.09
C ALA A 481 1.35 28.02 -6.35
N PRO A 482 0.68 29.09 -6.80
CA PRO A 482 0.87 30.43 -6.26
C PRO A 482 0.38 30.49 -4.82
N ALA A 483 1.09 31.28 -4.00
CA ALA A 483 0.67 31.86 -2.73
C ALA A 483 -0.86 31.80 -2.52
N SER A 484 -1.42 30.73 -1.96
CA SER A 484 -2.85 30.52 -1.69
C SER A 484 -3.06 29.88 -0.32
N LEU A 485 -4.17 30.19 0.35
CA LEU A 485 -4.52 29.54 1.62
C LEU A 485 -4.85 28.06 1.36
N HIS A 486 -4.35 27.17 2.20
CA HIS A 486 -4.66 25.75 2.14
C HIS A 486 -5.82 25.46 3.09
N MET A 487 -6.95 26.11 2.80
CA MET A 487 -8.21 25.89 3.49
C MET A 487 -9.35 25.75 2.48
N PRO A 488 -10.31 24.84 2.70
CA PRO A 488 -11.37 24.56 1.76
C PRO A 488 -12.21 25.81 1.47
N GLY A 489 -12.32 26.15 0.18
CA GLY A 489 -13.00 27.35 -0.27
C GLY A 489 -12.22 28.65 -0.07
N LEU A 490 -10.97 28.62 0.36
CA LEU A 490 -10.10 29.80 0.46
C LEU A 490 -8.87 29.74 -0.46
N GLU A 491 -8.75 28.69 -1.26
CA GLU A 491 -7.60 28.38 -2.13
C GLU A 491 -7.38 29.42 -3.23
N MET A 492 -8.42 30.16 -3.61
CA MET A 492 -8.30 31.25 -4.60
C MET A 492 -7.78 32.55 -3.99
N ILE A 493 -7.77 32.66 -2.67
CA ILE A 493 -7.28 33.85 -1.98
C ILE A 493 -5.76 33.80 -1.99
N LYS A 494 -5.16 34.80 -2.63
CA LYS A 494 -3.71 34.90 -2.64
C LYS A 494 -3.19 35.13 -1.22
N LEU A 495 -2.32 34.24 -0.74
CA LEU A 495 -1.52 34.45 0.49
C LEU A 495 -0.85 35.81 0.38
N ALA A 496 -1.19 36.70 1.31
CA ALA A 496 -0.37 37.88 1.54
C ALA A 496 1.04 37.40 1.96
N PRO A 497 2.12 38.09 1.54
CA PRO A 497 3.47 37.70 1.92
C PRO A 497 3.59 37.63 3.45
N VAL A 498 3.73 36.42 3.98
CA VAL A 498 3.97 36.20 5.41
C VAL A 498 5.49 36.25 5.62
N GLY A 499 5.95 37.19 6.43
CA GLY A 499 7.36 37.28 6.82
C GLY A 499 7.73 36.26 7.90
N ASP A 500 8.92 36.42 8.47
CA ASP A 500 9.38 35.61 9.61
C ASP A 500 8.62 36.03 10.90
N PHE A 501 8.14 35.11 11.73
CA PHE A 501 7.42 35.49 12.95
C PHE A 501 7.63 34.48 14.07
N TYR A 502 7.28 34.87 15.30
CA TYR A 502 7.21 33.94 16.41
C TYR A 502 5.75 33.57 16.69
N MET A 503 5.47 32.32 17.03
CA MET A 503 4.14 31.88 17.45
C MET A 503 4.22 31.15 18.78
N ASP A 504 3.21 31.30 19.63
CA ASP A 504 3.12 30.49 20.84
C ASP A 504 3.11 29.00 20.49
N ARG A 505 3.94 28.25 21.21
CA ARG A 505 4.06 26.79 21.06
C ARG A 505 2.74 26.07 21.37
N PHE A 506 1.99 26.63 22.32
CA PHE A 506 0.75 26.09 22.87
C PHE A 506 -0.31 27.20 22.97
N GLU A 507 -1.56 26.81 23.20
CA GLU A 507 -2.66 27.73 23.46
C GLU A 507 -2.46 28.48 24.79
N VAL A 508 -3.11 29.63 24.96
CA VAL A 508 -3.06 30.37 26.23
C VAL A 508 -3.78 29.57 27.32
N SER A 509 -3.11 29.27 28.43
CA SER A 509 -3.71 28.52 29.55
C SER A 509 -4.55 29.41 30.48
N ASN A 510 -5.42 28.79 31.27
CA ASN A 510 -6.18 29.47 32.33
C ASN A 510 -5.26 30.22 33.29
N LYS A 511 -4.13 29.63 33.67
CA LYS A 511 -3.11 30.28 34.51
C LYS A 511 -2.58 31.56 33.88
N ALA A 512 -2.18 31.49 32.62
CA ALA A 512 -1.66 32.66 31.91
C ALA A 512 -2.74 33.75 31.75
N TYR A 513 -4.00 33.37 31.50
CA TYR A 513 -5.11 34.32 31.42
C TYR A 513 -5.44 34.95 32.78
N LYS A 514 -5.30 34.20 33.88
CA LYS A 514 -5.49 34.72 35.24
C LYS A 514 -4.50 35.83 35.58
N GLU A 515 -3.27 35.77 35.06
CA GLU A 515 -2.28 36.84 35.22
C GLU A 515 -2.75 38.14 34.55
N PHE A 516 -3.38 38.07 33.38
CA PHE A 516 -4.01 39.23 32.72
C PHE A 516 -5.12 39.85 33.58
N ILE A 517 -6.01 39.03 34.16
CA ILE A 517 -7.07 39.53 35.05
C ILE A 517 -6.46 40.18 36.30
N SER A 518 -5.47 39.54 36.91
CA SER A 518 -4.79 40.00 38.12
C SER A 518 -4.04 41.31 37.89
N ALA A 519 -3.52 41.53 36.68
CA ALA A 519 -2.91 42.79 36.24
C ALA A 519 -3.93 43.88 35.88
N GLY A 520 -5.23 43.64 36.10
CA GLY A 520 -6.30 44.60 35.83
C GLY A 520 -6.76 44.61 34.38
N GLY A 521 -6.67 43.50 33.66
CA GLY A 521 -7.05 43.38 32.24
C GLY A 521 -8.43 43.97 31.90
N TYR A 522 -9.44 43.67 32.70
CA TYR A 522 -10.81 44.21 32.56
C TYR A 522 -11.03 45.58 33.22
N LYS A 523 -10.02 46.12 33.90
CA LYS A 523 -10.06 47.42 34.59
C LYS A 523 -9.22 48.48 33.90
N ASN A 524 -8.48 48.11 32.85
CA ASN A 524 -7.54 48.98 32.17
C ASN A 524 -7.86 49.06 30.68
N GLU A 525 -8.51 50.14 30.28
CA GLU A 525 -8.93 50.41 28.90
C GLU A 525 -7.75 50.39 27.90
N LYS A 526 -6.50 50.61 28.37
CA LYS A 526 -5.32 50.65 27.50
C LYS A 526 -5.12 49.34 26.69
N TYR A 527 -5.58 48.21 27.21
CA TYR A 527 -5.46 46.90 26.56
C TYR A 527 -6.51 46.69 25.45
N TRP A 528 -7.60 47.47 25.44
CA TRP A 528 -8.75 47.28 24.56
C TRP A 528 -8.67 48.21 23.35
N LYS A 529 -7.80 47.88 22.38
CA LYS A 529 -7.48 48.77 21.24
C LYS A 529 -8.56 48.86 20.16
N TYR A 530 -9.47 47.88 20.09
CA TYR A 530 -10.41 47.74 18.98
C TYR A 530 -11.81 48.22 19.37
N PRO A 531 -12.53 48.93 18.48
CA PRO A 531 -13.88 49.38 18.75
C PRO A 531 -14.85 48.21 18.88
N PHE A 532 -15.70 48.25 19.90
CA PHE A 532 -16.74 47.26 20.15
C PHE A 532 -17.94 47.51 19.23
N ILE A 533 -18.20 46.59 18.29
CA ILE A 533 -19.30 46.71 17.32
C ILE A 533 -20.29 45.58 17.55
N LYS A 534 -21.43 45.89 18.17
CA LYS A 534 -22.52 44.93 18.42
C LYS A 534 -23.73 45.32 17.58
N ASP A 535 -24.29 44.39 16.82
CA ASP A 535 -25.42 44.63 15.91
C ASP A 535 -25.18 45.82 14.95
N GLY A 536 -23.94 45.95 14.47
CA GLY A 536 -23.51 47.03 13.58
C GLY A 536 -23.34 48.41 14.23
N LYS A 537 -23.48 48.52 15.57
CA LYS A 537 -23.35 49.78 16.31
C LYS A 537 -22.18 49.75 17.27
N HIS A 538 -21.53 50.90 17.41
CA HIS A 538 -20.47 51.08 18.40
C HIS A 538 -21.06 51.11 19.82
N ILE A 539 -20.49 50.34 20.74
CA ILE A 539 -20.82 50.39 22.18
C ILE A 539 -19.61 50.87 23.01
N PRO A 540 -19.81 51.67 24.08
CA PRO A 540 -18.72 52.13 24.95
C PRO A 540 -18.04 50.97 25.71
N TRP A 541 -16.75 51.14 26.05
CA TRP A 541 -15.96 50.15 26.82
C TRP A 541 -16.65 49.71 28.10
N ALA A 542 -17.20 50.65 28.89
CA ALA A 542 -17.92 50.33 30.12
C ALA A 542 -19.13 49.41 29.91
N GLN A 543 -19.83 49.52 28.77
CA GLN A 543 -20.93 48.61 28.43
C GLN A 543 -20.40 47.26 27.95
N ALA A 544 -19.30 47.23 27.20
CA ALA A 544 -18.66 45.97 26.81
C ALA A 544 -18.18 45.17 28.03
N MET A 545 -17.61 45.82 29.04
CA MET A 545 -17.19 45.14 30.27
C MET A 545 -18.36 44.54 31.06
N GLN A 546 -19.59 45.05 30.93
CA GLN A 546 -20.77 44.44 31.52
C GLN A 546 -21.21 43.16 30.77
N ILE A 547 -20.76 42.97 29.52
CA ILE A 547 -21.02 41.77 28.72
C ILE A 547 -19.97 40.70 29.01
N PHE A 548 -18.71 41.10 29.20
CA PHE A 548 -17.60 40.17 29.44
C PHE A 548 -17.50 39.77 30.91
N VAL A 549 -18.49 39.00 31.34
CA VAL A 549 -18.60 38.46 32.69
C VAL A 549 -18.66 36.93 32.68
N ASP A 550 -18.23 36.33 33.76
CA ASP A 550 -18.27 34.90 34.03
C ASP A 550 -19.69 34.46 34.47
N ARG A 551 -19.86 33.19 34.84
CA ARG A 551 -21.17 32.63 35.25
C ARG A 551 -21.77 33.29 36.49
N THR A 552 -20.97 34.02 37.26
CA THR A 552 -21.35 34.70 38.50
C THR A 552 -21.50 36.22 38.33
N GLY A 553 -21.28 36.74 37.12
CA GLY A 553 -21.37 38.17 36.81
C GLY A 553 -20.09 38.96 37.11
N GLN A 554 -18.96 38.32 37.41
CA GLN A 554 -17.67 38.98 37.58
C GLN A 554 -16.91 39.03 36.25
N ASN A 555 -16.05 40.03 36.03
CA ASN A 555 -15.26 40.09 34.80
C ASN A 555 -14.28 38.91 34.68
N GLY A 556 -14.38 38.16 33.60
CA GLY A 556 -13.59 36.96 33.32
C GLY A 556 -14.24 36.08 32.26
N PRO A 557 -13.58 34.99 31.83
CA PRO A 557 -14.07 34.06 30.80
C PRO A 557 -15.47 33.51 31.10
N SER A 558 -16.27 33.20 30.06
CA SER A 558 -17.67 32.77 30.25
C SER A 558 -17.81 31.41 30.93
N THR A 559 -16.74 30.62 30.94
CA THR A 559 -16.66 29.28 31.55
C THR A 559 -16.23 29.30 33.01
N TRP A 560 -15.81 30.46 33.53
CA TRP A 560 -15.29 30.63 34.89
C TRP A 560 -16.39 30.96 35.90
N GLU A 561 -16.03 30.91 37.18
CA GLU A 561 -16.90 31.28 38.30
C GLU A 561 -16.11 32.11 39.31
N VAL A 562 -16.77 33.12 39.90
CA VAL A 562 -16.20 34.03 40.90
C VAL A 562 -14.85 34.66 40.53
N GLY A 563 -14.65 34.95 39.25
CA GLY A 563 -13.44 35.53 38.68
C GLY A 563 -12.27 34.56 38.57
N ASP A 564 -12.50 33.24 38.68
CA ASP A 564 -11.47 32.21 38.65
C ASP A 564 -11.85 30.94 37.86
N TYR A 565 -10.84 30.20 37.43
CA TYR A 565 -11.02 28.88 36.84
C TYR A 565 -11.22 27.81 37.93
N THR A 566 -11.84 26.70 37.56
CA THR A 566 -12.02 25.55 38.45
C THR A 566 -10.68 25.02 38.97
N ALA A 567 -10.57 24.75 40.27
CA ALA A 567 -9.35 24.25 40.90
C ALA A 567 -8.80 23.00 40.16
N GLY A 568 -7.48 22.98 39.91
CA GLY A 568 -6.82 21.91 39.17
C GLY A 568 -6.88 22.02 37.64
N LYS A 569 -7.50 23.07 37.08
CA LYS A 569 -7.58 23.31 35.62
C LYS A 569 -6.65 24.46 35.16
N ALA A 570 -5.58 24.74 35.91
CA ALA A 570 -4.65 25.84 35.65
C ALA A 570 -3.95 25.74 34.27
N ASP A 571 -3.56 24.52 33.90
CA ASP A 571 -2.80 24.27 32.67
C ASP A 571 -3.71 23.94 31.47
N ILE A 572 -5.03 23.91 31.66
CA ILE A 572 -6.00 23.77 30.57
C ILE A 572 -6.05 25.08 29.77
N PRO A 573 -6.21 25.03 28.43
CA PRO A 573 -6.44 26.23 27.61
C PRO A 573 -7.60 27.06 28.14
N VAL A 574 -7.44 28.39 28.16
CA VAL A 574 -8.54 29.28 28.49
C VAL A 574 -9.60 29.23 27.39
N SER A 575 -10.85 29.13 27.78
CA SER A 575 -11.98 28.97 26.87
C SER A 575 -13.17 29.84 27.29
N GLY A 576 -14.18 30.00 26.42
CA GLY A 576 -15.27 30.94 26.67
C GLY A 576 -14.85 32.41 26.49
N ILE A 577 -13.94 32.64 25.55
CA ILE A 577 -13.30 33.92 25.28
C ILE A 577 -13.87 34.51 23.99
N SER A 578 -14.18 35.81 24.01
CA SER A 578 -14.53 36.58 22.81
C SER A 578 -13.29 37.02 22.04
N TRP A 579 -13.45 37.38 20.76
CA TRP A 579 -12.34 37.93 19.97
C TRP A 579 -11.73 39.18 20.63
N TYR A 580 -12.57 40.04 21.22
CA TYR A 580 -12.13 41.24 21.91
C TYR A 580 -11.29 40.93 23.16
N GLU A 581 -11.71 39.96 23.97
CA GLU A 581 -10.97 39.49 25.14
C GLU A 581 -9.62 38.88 24.76
N ALA A 582 -9.58 38.09 23.68
CA ALA A 582 -8.36 37.51 23.13
C ALA A 582 -7.39 38.61 22.62
N ALA A 583 -7.91 39.61 21.89
CA ALA A 583 -7.13 40.74 21.41
C ALA A 583 -6.59 41.61 22.55
N ALA A 584 -7.36 41.81 23.62
CA ALA A 584 -6.94 42.55 24.80
C ALA A 584 -5.83 41.82 25.57
N TYR A 585 -5.93 40.49 25.70
CA TYR A 585 -4.84 39.67 26.25
C TYR A 585 -3.58 39.78 25.38
N ALA A 586 -3.71 39.71 24.06
CA ALA A 586 -2.57 39.81 23.16
C ALA A 586 -1.82 41.14 23.35
N GLU A 587 -2.54 42.26 23.48
CA GLU A 587 -1.96 43.57 23.81
C GLU A 587 -1.27 43.57 25.19
N PHE A 588 -1.90 42.97 26.21
CA PHE A 588 -1.28 42.82 27.54
C PHE A 588 0.04 42.06 27.49
N ALA A 589 0.08 40.98 26.70
CA ALA A 589 1.26 40.14 26.55
C ALA A 589 2.34 40.76 25.61
N GLY A 590 2.07 41.91 24.97
CA GLY A 590 2.95 42.47 23.95
C GLY A 590 3.05 41.60 22.69
N LYS A 591 1.95 40.94 22.34
CA LYS A 591 1.79 39.99 21.24
C LYS A 591 0.63 40.43 20.32
N SER A 592 0.27 39.59 19.36
CA SER A 592 -0.88 39.78 18.46
C SER A 592 -1.61 38.47 18.25
N LEU A 593 -2.90 38.51 17.91
CA LEU A 593 -3.59 37.33 17.40
C LEU A 593 -3.00 36.94 16.03
N PRO A 594 -2.86 35.64 15.72
CA PRO A 594 -2.46 35.21 14.40
C PRO A 594 -3.50 35.65 13.36
N THR A 595 -3.05 36.02 12.17
CA THR A 595 -3.96 36.14 11.02
C THR A 595 -4.22 34.74 10.46
N ILE A 596 -5.27 34.57 9.64
CA ILE A 596 -5.54 33.30 8.96
C ILE A 596 -4.34 32.81 8.15
N PHE A 597 -3.55 33.73 7.58
CA PHE A 597 -2.34 33.42 6.82
C PHE A 597 -1.20 32.88 7.71
N HIS A 598 -1.05 33.40 8.93
CA HIS A 598 -0.08 32.88 9.90
C HIS A 598 -0.53 31.53 10.45
N TRP A 599 -1.83 31.37 10.71
CA TRP A 599 -2.41 30.13 11.21
C TRP A 599 -2.27 29.01 10.17
N ASP A 600 -2.68 29.28 8.91
CA ASP A 600 -2.56 28.36 7.78
C ASP A 600 -1.14 27.79 7.75
N ARG A 601 -0.13 28.68 7.70
CA ARG A 601 1.30 28.36 7.59
C ARG A 601 1.78 27.24 8.53
N VAL A 602 1.23 27.17 9.74
CA VAL A 602 1.66 26.19 10.76
C VAL A 602 0.68 25.04 10.92
N ALA A 603 -0.59 25.20 10.56
CA ALA A 603 -1.62 24.21 10.81
C ALA A 603 -1.40 22.90 10.06
N PHE A 604 -0.93 22.97 8.82
CA PHE A 604 -0.72 21.78 8.00
C PHE A 604 -1.94 20.87 7.89
N THR A 605 -3.09 21.46 7.55
CA THR A 605 -4.41 20.80 7.41
C THR A 605 -4.39 19.56 6.50
N TRP A 606 -3.47 19.51 5.53
CA TRP A 606 -3.21 18.31 4.72
C TRP A 606 -2.79 17.08 5.53
N ALA A 607 -2.06 17.29 6.63
CA ALA A 607 -1.63 16.24 7.55
C ALA A 607 -2.72 15.86 8.58
N SER A 608 -3.97 16.28 8.37
CA SER A 608 -5.12 15.86 9.17
C SER A 608 -5.19 14.36 9.48
N PRO A 609 -4.88 13.44 8.53
CA PRO A 609 -4.96 12.00 8.80
C PRO A 609 -4.01 11.50 9.89
N VAL A 610 -2.97 12.27 10.23
CA VAL A 610 -2.07 11.96 11.34
C VAL A 610 -2.27 12.92 12.53
N ILE A 611 -2.60 14.18 12.29
CA ILE A 611 -2.83 15.21 13.33
C ILE A 611 -4.12 14.92 14.12
N VAL A 612 -5.25 14.71 13.42
CA VAL A 612 -6.58 14.61 14.04
C VAL A 612 -6.68 13.38 14.97
N PRO A 613 -6.19 12.18 14.60
CA PRO A 613 -6.21 11.02 15.51
C PRO A 613 -5.43 11.21 16.82
N LEU A 614 -4.41 12.08 16.85
CA LEU A 614 -3.64 12.39 18.06
C LEU A 614 -4.17 13.63 18.81
N SER A 615 -5.15 14.32 18.24
CA SER A 615 -5.87 15.43 18.89
C SER A 615 -6.87 14.92 19.94
N ASN A 616 -7.58 15.85 20.57
CA ASN A 616 -8.73 15.57 21.44
C ASN A 616 -10.06 16.09 20.86
N LEU A 617 -10.19 16.24 19.55
CA LEU A 617 -11.46 16.51 18.89
C LEU A 617 -12.50 15.41 19.21
N GLY A 618 -13.75 15.79 19.42
CA GLY A 618 -14.83 14.88 19.83
C GLY A 618 -14.69 14.28 21.24
N SER A 619 -13.78 14.79 22.07
CA SER A 619 -13.61 14.34 23.46
C SER A 619 -14.60 15.04 24.40
N LYS A 620 -14.70 14.54 25.65
CA LYS A 620 -15.61 15.09 26.66
C LYS A 620 -15.05 16.30 27.40
N GLU A 621 -13.73 16.44 27.45
CA GLU A 621 -13.04 17.48 28.21
C GLU A 621 -11.77 17.94 27.47
N PRO A 622 -11.35 19.21 27.63
CA PRO A 622 -10.07 19.67 27.15
C PRO A 622 -8.92 18.97 27.89
N ILE A 623 -7.76 18.91 27.23
CA ILE A 623 -6.51 18.43 27.85
C ILE A 623 -5.60 19.61 28.19
N SER A 624 -4.47 19.34 28.85
CA SER A 624 -3.47 20.36 29.17
C SER A 624 -2.99 21.08 27.90
N ALA A 625 -2.81 22.40 27.97
CA ALA A 625 -2.34 23.23 26.86
C ALA A 625 -0.94 22.79 26.40
N ASP A 626 -0.09 22.36 27.34
CA ASP A 626 1.27 21.91 27.08
C ASP A 626 1.38 20.45 26.59
N ASN A 627 0.25 19.80 26.29
CA ASN A 627 0.25 18.45 25.75
C ASN A 627 0.97 18.41 24.39
N ARG A 628 1.83 17.41 24.18
CA ARG A 628 2.70 17.30 22.99
C ARG A 628 2.30 16.16 22.04
N ARG A 629 1.08 15.62 22.16
CA ARG A 629 0.63 14.50 21.32
C ARG A 629 0.37 14.91 19.88
N SER A 630 -0.33 16.03 19.66
CA SER A 630 -0.67 16.53 18.33
C SER A 630 0.24 17.71 18.00
N MET A 631 1.28 17.44 17.20
CA MET A 631 2.21 18.46 16.70
C MET A 631 1.84 18.83 15.27
N ASN A 632 1.69 20.10 14.98
CA ASN A 632 1.58 20.60 13.63
C ASN A 632 2.99 20.96 13.13
N ARG A 633 3.15 21.97 12.26
CA ARG A 633 4.47 22.32 11.74
C ARG A 633 5.30 23.13 12.72
N LEU A 634 6.61 23.02 12.55
CA LEU A 634 7.62 23.85 13.23
C LEU A 634 7.47 23.87 14.76
N GLY A 635 7.03 22.74 15.33
CA GLY A 635 6.92 22.55 16.77
C GLY A 635 5.78 23.33 17.42
N VAL A 636 4.77 23.73 16.64
CA VAL A 636 3.49 24.25 17.15
C VAL A 636 2.57 23.07 17.48
N TYR A 637 1.91 23.09 18.63
CA TYR A 637 1.07 21.97 19.10
C TYR A 637 -0.40 22.36 19.25
N ASN A 638 -1.26 21.35 19.21
CA ASN A 638 -2.69 21.41 19.54
C ASN A 638 -3.48 22.45 18.71
N LEU A 639 -3.16 22.64 17.42
CA LEU A 639 -4.01 23.46 16.53
C LEU A 639 -5.31 22.74 16.13
N ALA A 640 -5.34 21.40 16.27
CA ALA A 640 -6.53 20.58 16.13
C ALA A 640 -7.05 20.21 17.52
N GLY A 641 -8.30 20.54 17.83
CA GLY A 641 -8.92 20.25 19.12
C GLY A 641 -8.62 21.30 20.18
N ASN A 642 -8.76 20.91 21.45
CA ASN A 642 -8.72 21.82 22.60
C ASN A 642 -9.64 23.03 22.36
N VAL A 643 -9.12 24.21 22.05
CA VAL A 643 -9.96 25.39 21.78
C VAL A 643 -9.95 25.76 20.30
N ARG A 644 -11.11 26.25 19.84
CA ARG A 644 -11.19 26.97 18.57
C ARG A 644 -10.43 28.27 18.72
N GLU A 645 -9.62 28.63 17.73
CA GLU A 645 -8.68 29.72 17.89
C GLU A 645 -9.08 30.97 17.15
N TRP A 646 -9.28 32.05 17.89
CA TRP A 646 -9.52 33.35 17.29
C TRP A 646 -8.31 33.80 16.48
N THR A 647 -8.59 34.15 15.22
CA THR A 647 -7.63 34.83 14.36
C THR A 647 -8.02 36.30 14.18
N PHE A 648 -7.08 37.10 13.70
CA PHE A 648 -7.28 38.53 13.52
C PHE A 648 -8.36 38.85 12.47
N ASN A 649 -8.39 38.10 11.37
CA ASN A 649 -9.13 38.51 10.18
C ASN A 649 -10.64 38.51 10.39
N LYS A 650 -11.29 39.53 9.81
CA LYS A 650 -12.75 39.53 9.64
C LYS A 650 -13.14 38.72 8.42
N SER A 651 -14.33 38.15 8.50
CA SER A 651 -15.01 37.53 7.38
C SER A 651 -15.97 38.49 6.73
N SER A 652 -16.04 38.48 5.39
CA SER A 652 -17.05 39.23 4.63
C SER A 652 -18.51 38.81 4.94
N ARG A 653 -18.70 37.76 5.76
CA ARG A 653 -20.00 37.30 6.25
C ARG A 653 -20.39 37.90 7.61
N GLY A 654 -19.51 38.73 8.16
CA GLY A 654 -19.60 39.18 9.54
C GLY A 654 -18.76 38.31 10.47
N GLY A 655 -18.34 38.92 11.59
CA GLY A 655 -17.52 38.24 12.59
C GLY A 655 -16.04 38.11 12.20
N ASN A 656 -15.33 37.37 13.04
CA ASN A 656 -13.90 37.06 12.91
C ASN A 656 -13.71 35.56 12.70
N PHE A 657 -12.66 35.18 12.00
CA PHE A 657 -12.34 33.76 11.80
C PHE A 657 -11.91 33.10 13.11
N ILE A 658 -12.42 31.89 13.32
CA ILE A 658 -12.09 31.04 14.46
C ILE A 658 -11.87 29.62 13.92
N LEU A 659 -10.68 29.06 14.13
CA LEU A 659 -10.18 27.90 13.38
C LEU A 659 -9.78 26.74 14.28
N GLY A 660 -9.45 25.58 13.69
CA GLY A 660 -8.84 24.44 14.38
C GLY A 660 -9.83 23.43 14.99
N GLY A 661 -11.03 23.91 15.36
CA GLY A 661 -12.05 23.10 16.03
C GLY A 661 -11.71 22.86 17.51
N GLY A 662 -12.73 22.92 18.38
CA GLY A 662 -12.59 22.70 19.81
C GLY A 662 -12.87 21.26 20.23
N TRP A 663 -12.58 20.89 21.49
CA TRP A 663 -12.67 19.49 21.95
C TRP A 663 -14.06 18.85 21.79
N THR A 664 -15.14 19.64 21.80
CA THR A 664 -16.52 19.17 21.55
C THR A 664 -16.89 19.06 20.07
N ASP A 665 -16.06 19.63 19.19
CA ASP A 665 -16.35 19.69 17.77
C ASP A 665 -16.12 18.34 17.11
N PRO A 666 -16.84 18.07 16.01
CA PRO A 666 -16.55 16.90 15.20
C PRO A 666 -15.13 16.94 14.64
N ALA A 667 -14.54 15.76 14.46
CA ALA A 667 -13.15 15.61 14.03
C ALA A 667 -12.82 16.25 12.65
N TYR A 668 -13.80 16.52 11.78
CA TYR A 668 -13.56 17.26 10.53
C TYR A 668 -13.43 18.78 10.72
N GLY A 669 -13.83 19.32 11.88
CA GLY A 669 -13.82 20.76 12.14
C GLY A 669 -12.42 21.40 12.12
N PHE A 670 -11.34 20.61 12.14
CA PHE A 670 -9.98 21.10 11.96
C PHE A 670 -9.71 21.67 10.56
N ASN A 671 -10.32 21.09 9.52
CA ASN A 671 -10.13 21.53 8.14
C ASN A 671 -11.03 22.73 7.77
N ASP A 672 -12.14 22.92 8.48
CA ASP A 672 -13.14 23.91 8.11
C ASP A 672 -12.71 25.33 8.54
N ALA A 673 -12.78 26.26 7.58
CA ALA A 673 -12.63 27.69 7.87
C ALA A 673 -14.00 28.32 8.09
N TYR A 674 -14.27 28.79 9.31
CA TYR A 674 -15.50 29.51 9.64
C TYR A 674 -15.24 30.75 10.48
N ALA A 675 -16.28 31.58 10.59
CA ALA A 675 -16.25 32.83 11.34
C ALA A 675 -17.44 32.91 12.31
N GLN A 676 -17.23 33.60 13.42
CA GLN A 676 -18.23 33.81 14.46
C GLN A 676 -18.27 35.29 14.87
N ASP A 677 -19.39 35.72 15.45
CA ASP A 677 -19.53 37.06 15.99
C ASP A 677 -18.38 37.36 16.97
N ALA A 678 -17.81 38.56 16.92
CA ALA A 678 -16.65 38.91 17.74
C ALA A 678 -16.95 38.92 19.26
N PHE A 679 -18.23 38.96 19.65
CA PHE A 679 -18.71 38.80 21.02
C PHE A 679 -19.05 37.36 21.39
N ASP A 680 -18.96 36.39 20.47
CA ASP A 680 -19.27 34.99 20.78
C ASP A 680 -18.27 34.44 21.80
N ARG A 681 -18.80 33.81 22.84
CA ARG A 681 -18.05 33.26 23.97
C ARG A 681 -18.44 31.81 24.23
N SER A 682 -18.69 31.07 23.14
CA SER A 682 -18.96 29.64 23.20
C SER A 682 -17.88 28.92 23.99
N GLU A 683 -18.26 27.85 24.68
CA GLU A 683 -17.43 27.16 25.68
C GLU A 683 -16.06 26.73 25.17
N THR A 684 -15.93 26.45 23.87
CA THR A 684 -14.69 26.02 23.23
C THR A 684 -13.90 27.14 22.53
N ASN A 685 -14.34 28.39 22.60
CA ASN A 685 -13.63 29.50 21.97
C ASN A 685 -12.46 29.95 22.85
N GLY A 686 -11.25 29.90 22.29
CA GLY A 686 -10.00 30.31 22.91
C GLY A 686 -9.07 30.92 21.88
N PHE A 687 -7.77 30.91 22.14
CA PHE A 687 -6.79 31.53 21.25
C PHE A 687 -5.35 31.16 21.62
N ARG A 688 -4.46 31.40 20.66
CA ARG A 688 -3.01 31.53 20.85
C ARG A 688 -2.54 32.87 20.33
N CYS A 689 -1.32 33.28 20.69
CA CYS A 689 -0.75 34.52 20.20
C CYS A 689 0.47 34.28 19.30
N MET A 690 0.82 35.31 18.55
CA MET A 690 2.05 35.40 17.76
C MET A 690 2.75 36.74 18.03
N LYS A 691 3.99 36.88 17.57
CA LYS A 691 4.75 38.12 17.63
C LYS A 691 5.42 38.37 16.28
N TYR A 692 5.18 39.54 15.72
CA TYR A 692 5.87 40.01 14.51
C TYR A 692 7.34 40.28 14.81
N ILE A 693 8.19 40.02 13.83
CA ILE A 693 9.57 40.54 13.81
C ILE A 693 9.53 41.96 13.22
N GLU A 694 10.37 42.85 13.74
CA GLU A 694 10.34 44.29 13.42
C GLU A 694 10.36 44.57 11.91
N ASN A 695 9.67 45.64 11.48
CA ASN A 695 9.61 46.15 10.09
C ASN A 695 8.78 45.35 9.07
N GLN A 696 7.85 44.48 9.49
CA GLN A 696 6.93 43.82 8.57
C GLN A 696 5.71 44.66 8.20
N ASN A 697 5.38 44.69 6.91
CA ASN A 697 4.13 45.29 6.42
C ASN A 697 2.96 44.31 6.64
N THR A 698 2.10 44.61 7.61
CA THR A 698 0.97 43.77 8.01
C THR A 698 -0.37 44.15 7.36
N ALA A 699 -0.39 45.20 6.53
CA ALA A 699 -1.64 45.76 5.99
C ALA A 699 -2.43 44.76 5.13
N GLY A 700 -1.75 43.91 4.36
CA GLY A 700 -2.40 42.85 3.58
C GLY A 700 -2.81 41.62 4.40
N LEU A 701 -2.10 41.35 5.50
CA LEU A 701 -2.31 40.15 6.33
C LEU A 701 -3.52 40.30 7.27
N THR A 702 -3.87 41.54 7.64
CA THR A 702 -4.94 41.88 8.58
C THR A 702 -6.26 42.27 7.89
N ALA A 703 -6.28 42.28 6.56
CA ALA A 703 -7.45 42.64 5.78
C ALA A 703 -8.63 41.68 6.00
N GLU A 704 -9.83 42.18 5.75
CA GLU A 704 -11.03 41.35 5.68
C GLU A 704 -10.91 40.33 4.53
N ILE A 705 -11.28 39.09 4.82
CA ILE A 705 -11.22 37.98 3.87
C ILE A 705 -12.60 37.80 3.25
N LYS A 706 -12.63 37.86 1.91
CA LYS A 706 -13.83 37.60 1.13
C LYS A 706 -13.98 36.10 0.92
N LEU A 707 -14.91 35.47 1.64
CA LEU A 707 -15.19 34.04 1.50
C LEU A 707 -16.02 33.76 0.24
N PRO A 708 -15.55 32.92 -0.70
CA PRO A 708 -16.40 32.32 -1.71
C PRO A 708 -17.14 31.12 -1.10
N TRP A 709 -17.83 31.31 0.01
CA TRP A 709 -18.61 30.23 0.61
C TRP A 709 -19.90 30.02 -0.16
N ARG A 710 -20.21 28.75 -0.38
CA ARG A 710 -21.44 28.27 -1.00
C ARG A 710 -22.15 27.33 -0.05
N ASP A 711 -23.38 27.67 0.31
CA ASP A 711 -24.30 26.69 0.89
C ASP A 711 -25.02 26.02 -0.29
N PHE A 712 -24.44 24.93 -0.79
CA PHE A 712 -24.94 24.25 -1.99
C PHE A 712 -26.37 23.75 -1.84
N LEU A 713 -26.82 23.40 -0.63
CA LEU A 713 -28.19 22.93 -0.39
C LEU A 713 -29.22 24.06 -0.51
N SER A 714 -28.80 25.31 -0.32
CA SER A 714 -29.65 26.50 -0.54
C SER A 714 -29.69 26.97 -1.99
N GLU A 715 -28.75 26.50 -2.82
CA GLU A 715 -28.69 26.91 -4.23
C GLU A 715 -29.83 26.30 -5.03
N LYS A 716 -30.39 27.10 -5.94
CA LYS A 716 -31.46 26.65 -6.84
C LYS A 716 -30.85 26.27 -8.19
N PRO A 717 -30.87 24.98 -8.57
CA PRO A 717 -30.48 24.57 -9.91
C PRO A 717 -31.30 25.30 -10.97
N VAL A 718 -30.70 25.52 -12.15
CA VAL A 718 -31.43 26.08 -13.29
C VAL A 718 -32.63 25.20 -13.70
N SER A 719 -33.62 25.80 -14.37
CA SER A 719 -34.78 25.07 -14.91
C SER A 719 -34.36 24.03 -15.95
N ASP A 720 -35.21 23.03 -16.18
CA ASP A 720 -34.94 22.00 -17.21
C ASP A 720 -34.84 22.60 -18.61
N GLU A 721 -35.59 23.66 -18.90
CA GLU A 721 -35.48 24.39 -20.17
C GLU A 721 -34.07 24.97 -20.35
N VAL A 722 -33.55 25.69 -19.34
CA VAL A 722 -32.19 26.26 -19.37
C VAL A 722 -31.14 25.15 -19.43
N PHE A 723 -31.31 24.08 -18.66
CA PHE A 723 -30.40 22.94 -18.68
C PHE A 723 -30.34 22.27 -20.06
N ASN A 724 -31.47 22.13 -20.75
CA ASN A 724 -31.50 21.60 -22.11
C ASN A 724 -30.73 22.48 -23.11
N PHE A 725 -30.62 23.79 -22.87
CA PHE A 725 -29.70 24.63 -23.65
C PHE A 725 -28.24 24.33 -23.34
N PHE A 726 -27.89 24.03 -22.08
CA PHE A 726 -26.53 23.62 -21.72
C PHE A 726 -26.14 22.31 -22.42
N LEU A 727 -27.04 21.30 -22.42
CA LEU A 727 -26.80 20.01 -23.07
C LEU A 727 -26.44 20.13 -24.55
N LYS A 728 -26.95 21.15 -25.27
CA LYS A 728 -26.60 21.38 -26.68
C LYS A 728 -25.11 21.68 -26.89
N GLN A 729 -24.43 22.25 -25.90
CA GLN A 729 -22.99 22.53 -25.98
C GLN A 729 -22.14 21.24 -25.87
N TYR A 730 -22.65 20.25 -25.14
CA TYR A 730 -22.03 18.93 -24.97
C TYR A 730 -22.26 18.00 -26.15
N ALA A 731 -23.27 18.26 -26.98
CA ALA A 731 -23.53 17.50 -28.18
C ALA A 731 -22.39 17.62 -29.21
N TYR A 732 -22.22 16.57 -30.00
CA TYR A 732 -21.29 16.50 -31.13
C TYR A 732 -21.83 15.51 -32.17
N ASP A 733 -21.43 15.68 -33.43
CA ASP A 733 -21.77 14.73 -34.49
C ASP A 733 -20.92 13.47 -34.37
N LYS A 734 -21.54 12.29 -34.44
CA LYS A 734 -20.85 10.99 -34.40
C LYS A 734 -20.09 10.72 -35.71
N ASN A 735 -19.03 11.48 -35.94
CA ASN A 735 -18.11 11.30 -37.07
C ASN A 735 -17.34 9.97 -36.95
N SER A 736 -16.71 9.52 -38.04
CA SER A 736 -15.86 8.32 -38.05
C SER A 736 -14.85 8.37 -36.90
N LEU A 737 -14.67 7.25 -36.19
CA LEU A 737 -13.68 7.13 -35.11
C LEU A 737 -12.26 7.05 -35.64
N ASN A 738 -12.07 6.54 -36.87
CA ASN A 738 -10.76 6.22 -37.42
C ASN A 738 -9.87 5.50 -36.39
N SER A 739 -10.46 4.55 -35.67
CA SER A 739 -9.83 3.92 -34.50
C SER A 739 -8.74 2.93 -34.91
N LYS A 740 -7.67 2.86 -34.13
CA LYS A 740 -6.55 1.94 -34.33
C LYS A 740 -6.07 1.40 -32.98
N ILE A 741 -5.81 0.09 -32.93
CA ILE A 741 -5.03 -0.51 -31.83
C ILE A 741 -3.56 -0.24 -32.15
N GLU A 742 -2.93 0.62 -31.37
CA GLU A 742 -1.54 1.05 -31.58
C GLU A 742 -0.55 0.04 -30.99
N SER A 743 -0.89 -0.53 -29.85
CA SER A 743 -0.16 -1.66 -29.26
C SER A 743 -1.09 -2.57 -28.46
N GLU A 744 -0.67 -3.82 -28.35
CA GLU A 744 -1.30 -4.84 -27.51
C GLU A 744 -0.19 -5.58 -26.76
N GLU A 745 -0.35 -5.66 -25.45
CA GLU A 745 0.58 -6.32 -24.54
C GLU A 745 -0.20 -7.36 -23.75
N GLU A 746 0.21 -8.62 -23.88
CA GLU A 746 -0.41 -9.71 -23.15
C GLU A 746 0.29 -9.87 -21.79
N ALA A 747 -0.39 -9.48 -20.72
CA ALA A 747 0.05 -9.72 -19.35
C ALA A 747 -0.57 -11.00 -18.80
N GLU A 748 -0.14 -11.45 -17.61
CA GLU A 748 -0.66 -12.67 -16.99
C GLU A 748 -2.16 -12.59 -16.69
N GLU A 749 -2.61 -11.46 -16.14
CA GLU A 749 -3.98 -11.30 -15.63
C GLU A 749 -4.94 -10.65 -16.65
N TRP A 750 -4.42 -9.91 -17.62
CA TRP A 750 -5.21 -9.17 -18.61
C TRP A 750 -4.45 -8.94 -19.92
N ILE A 751 -5.18 -8.56 -20.96
CA ILE A 751 -4.61 -8.00 -22.19
C ILE A 751 -4.68 -6.47 -22.09
N LYS A 752 -3.55 -5.78 -22.22
CA LYS A 752 -3.47 -4.32 -22.23
C LYS A 752 -3.39 -3.83 -23.67
N GLN A 753 -4.38 -3.08 -24.12
CA GLN A 753 -4.40 -2.44 -25.44
C GLN A 753 -4.23 -0.93 -25.29
N TYR A 754 -3.34 -0.32 -26.08
CA TYR A 754 -3.32 1.12 -26.29
C TYR A 754 -4.03 1.42 -27.61
N VAL A 755 -5.15 2.13 -27.53
CA VAL A 755 -5.99 2.43 -28.69
C VAL A 755 -6.05 3.93 -28.93
N SER A 756 -6.03 4.34 -30.19
CA SER A 756 -6.19 5.73 -30.58
C SER A 756 -7.45 5.88 -31.44
N PHE A 757 -8.16 7.00 -31.29
CA PHE A 757 -9.36 7.34 -32.08
C PHE A 757 -9.56 8.87 -32.15
N ASP A 758 -10.37 9.35 -33.09
CA ASP A 758 -10.62 10.79 -33.28
C ASP A 758 -11.43 11.35 -32.11
N ALA A 759 -10.96 12.46 -31.54
CA ALA A 759 -11.72 13.24 -30.57
C ALA A 759 -12.95 13.88 -31.23
N ALA A 760 -13.92 14.29 -30.42
CA ALA A 760 -15.18 14.86 -30.92
C ALA A 760 -15.06 16.33 -31.40
N TYR A 761 -13.88 16.93 -31.32
CA TYR A 761 -13.63 18.35 -31.58
C TYR A 761 -12.20 18.58 -32.06
N GLY A 762 -11.96 19.76 -32.65
CA GLY A 762 -10.62 20.27 -32.95
C GLY A 762 -9.82 19.50 -34.01
N GLY A 763 -10.36 18.41 -34.59
CA GLY A 763 -9.60 17.51 -35.47
C GLY A 763 -8.45 16.79 -34.74
N GLU A 764 -8.53 16.70 -33.41
CA GLU A 764 -7.50 16.07 -32.58
C GLU A 764 -7.70 14.55 -32.49
N ARG A 765 -6.61 13.83 -32.20
CA ARG A 765 -6.64 12.42 -31.78
C ARG A 765 -6.67 12.32 -30.27
N MET A 766 -7.40 11.35 -29.75
CA MET A 766 -7.32 10.92 -28.35
C MET A 766 -6.99 9.44 -28.26
N ALA A 767 -6.58 8.99 -27.08
CA ALA A 767 -6.20 7.61 -26.83
C ALA A 767 -6.85 7.08 -25.55
N ALA A 768 -6.86 5.75 -25.41
CA ALA A 768 -7.25 5.07 -24.19
C ALA A 768 -6.41 3.80 -24.00
N TYR A 769 -6.13 3.46 -22.73
CA TYR A 769 -5.67 2.13 -22.37
C TYR A 769 -6.87 1.26 -21.99
N ILE A 770 -6.93 0.04 -22.52
CA ILE A 770 -7.99 -0.92 -22.23
C ILE A 770 -7.35 -2.18 -21.66
N PHE A 771 -7.83 -2.58 -20.49
CA PHE A 771 -7.39 -3.76 -19.78
C PHE A 771 -8.52 -4.80 -19.83
N LEU A 772 -8.36 -5.81 -20.68
CA LEU A 772 -9.34 -6.87 -20.89
C LEU A 772 -9.03 -8.06 -19.99
N PRO A 773 -9.97 -8.52 -19.16
CA PRO A 773 -9.74 -9.62 -18.24
C PRO A 773 -9.58 -10.94 -19.00
N LYS A 774 -8.67 -11.80 -18.54
CA LYS A 774 -8.48 -13.14 -19.13
C LYS A 774 -9.31 -14.24 -18.48
N ASN A 775 -9.80 -14.00 -17.26
CA ASN A 775 -10.53 -14.97 -16.44
C ASN A 775 -12.05 -14.95 -16.64
N THR A 776 -12.55 -14.23 -17.64
CA THR A 776 -13.98 -14.09 -17.94
C THR A 776 -14.17 -14.06 -19.45
N LYS A 777 -15.29 -14.57 -19.96
CA LYS A 777 -15.60 -14.49 -21.40
C LYS A 777 -16.32 -13.18 -21.73
N PRO A 778 -16.06 -12.59 -22.91
CA PRO A 778 -16.84 -11.46 -23.39
C PRO A 778 -18.33 -11.84 -23.64
N PRO A 779 -19.25 -10.87 -23.70
CA PRO A 779 -19.00 -9.42 -23.61
C PRO A 779 -18.77 -8.93 -22.17
N TYR A 780 -17.81 -8.03 -21.97
CA TYR A 780 -17.37 -7.57 -20.64
C TYR A 780 -18.22 -6.43 -20.08
N GLN A 781 -18.59 -6.52 -18.81
CA GLN A 781 -18.94 -5.33 -18.01
C GLN A 781 -17.73 -4.39 -18.00
N THR A 782 -17.93 -3.10 -18.24
CA THR A 782 -16.81 -2.18 -18.51
C THR A 782 -16.83 -0.97 -17.61
N VAL A 783 -15.70 -0.75 -16.93
CA VAL A 783 -15.48 0.41 -16.06
C VAL A 783 -14.60 1.43 -16.77
N ILE A 784 -15.13 2.63 -16.98
CA ILE A 784 -14.43 3.75 -17.61
C ILE A 784 -13.97 4.72 -16.53
N TYR A 785 -12.66 4.89 -16.44
CA TYR A 785 -12.04 5.65 -15.36
C TYR A 785 -11.86 7.13 -15.69
N PHE A 786 -12.06 7.98 -14.69
CA PHE A 786 -11.68 9.38 -14.72
C PHE A 786 -10.67 9.64 -13.59
N PRO A 787 -9.45 10.11 -13.91
CA PRO A 787 -8.36 10.21 -12.94
C PRO A 787 -8.49 11.39 -11.98
N GLY A 788 -7.68 11.36 -10.91
CA GLY A 788 -7.43 12.54 -10.07
C GLY A 788 -6.57 13.59 -10.78
N SER A 789 -6.43 14.77 -10.17
CA SER A 789 -5.79 15.94 -10.79
C SER A 789 -4.29 15.82 -11.04
N GLY A 790 -3.61 14.83 -10.45
CA GLY A 790 -2.22 14.49 -10.82
C GLY A 790 -2.01 14.29 -12.32
N ALA A 791 -3.05 13.84 -13.04
CA ALA A 791 -3.03 13.69 -14.50
C ALA A 791 -2.80 15.01 -15.26
N ILE A 792 -3.21 16.16 -14.70
CA ILE A 792 -3.00 17.51 -15.26
C ILE A 792 -1.52 17.91 -15.18
N HIS A 793 -0.75 17.31 -14.28
CA HIS A 793 0.66 17.66 -14.06
C HIS A 793 1.62 16.65 -14.70
N THR A 794 1.14 15.46 -15.09
CA THR A 794 1.90 14.49 -15.88
C THR A 794 1.87 14.85 -17.37
N ARG A 795 2.97 14.64 -18.10
CA ARG A 795 3.09 15.01 -19.53
C ARG A 795 3.27 13.81 -20.48
N SER A 796 3.23 12.59 -19.96
CA SER A 796 3.34 11.35 -20.74
C SER A 796 2.55 10.24 -20.06
N SER A 797 1.70 9.53 -20.80
CA SER A 797 1.01 8.34 -20.32
C SER A 797 1.77 7.04 -20.57
N LYS A 798 2.96 7.08 -21.19
CA LYS A 798 3.67 5.89 -21.68
C LYS A 798 3.92 4.85 -20.57
N ASP A 799 4.28 5.35 -19.39
CA ASP A 799 4.62 4.52 -18.22
C ASP A 799 3.38 4.28 -17.31
N LEU A 800 2.17 4.56 -17.83
CA LEU A 800 0.93 4.34 -17.10
C LEU A 800 0.72 2.84 -16.90
N THR A 801 0.68 2.46 -15.62
CA THR A 801 0.39 1.11 -15.16
C THR A 801 -0.95 1.07 -14.45
N LEU A 802 -1.56 -0.12 -14.42
CA LEU A 802 -2.76 -0.34 -13.64
C LEU A 802 -2.37 -0.46 -12.16
N GLY A 803 -2.33 0.67 -11.47
CA GLY A 803 -1.93 0.74 -10.06
C GLY A 803 -2.74 -0.20 -9.16
N SER A 804 -2.18 -0.56 -8.00
CA SER A 804 -2.75 -1.56 -7.06
C SER A 804 -4.19 -1.27 -6.64
N ARG A 805 -4.63 -0.01 -6.67
CA ARG A 805 -6.00 0.42 -6.32
C ARG A 805 -7.04 0.13 -7.39
N ASN A 806 -6.67 -0.02 -8.66
CA ASN A 806 -7.61 -0.26 -9.76
C ASN A 806 -7.44 -1.65 -10.39
N SER A 807 -6.32 -2.33 -10.13
CA SER A 807 -6.03 -3.66 -10.69
C SER A 807 -7.03 -4.75 -10.29
N PHE A 808 -7.78 -4.56 -9.19
CA PHE A 808 -8.83 -5.50 -8.78
C PHE A 808 -9.99 -5.59 -9.78
N LEU A 809 -10.22 -4.55 -10.61
CA LEU A 809 -11.34 -4.52 -11.54
C LEU A 809 -11.18 -5.56 -12.67
N PRO A 810 -10.07 -5.60 -13.43
CA PRO A 810 -9.84 -6.69 -14.38
C PRO A 810 -9.65 -8.05 -13.70
N LYS A 811 -9.03 -8.11 -12.50
CA LYS A 811 -9.00 -9.36 -11.73
C LYS A 811 -10.39 -9.90 -11.38
N SER A 812 -11.38 -9.02 -11.21
CA SER A 812 -12.77 -9.40 -10.97
C SER A 812 -13.52 -9.86 -12.24
N GLY A 813 -12.88 -9.82 -13.41
CA GLY A 813 -13.49 -10.20 -14.69
C GLY A 813 -14.18 -9.05 -15.43
N ARG A 814 -13.89 -7.79 -15.08
CA ARG A 814 -14.44 -6.59 -15.73
C ARG A 814 -13.40 -5.90 -16.61
N ALA A 815 -13.78 -5.41 -17.79
CA ALA A 815 -12.88 -4.57 -18.56
C ALA A 815 -12.68 -3.22 -17.86
N PHE A 816 -11.45 -2.71 -17.87
CA PHE A 816 -11.12 -1.40 -17.32
C PHE A 816 -10.54 -0.50 -18.41
N VAL A 817 -11.08 0.70 -18.55
CA VAL A 817 -10.72 1.65 -19.61
C VAL A 817 -10.20 2.92 -18.97
N PHE A 818 -9.01 3.36 -19.38
CA PHE A 818 -8.36 4.59 -18.94
C PHE A 818 -8.20 5.52 -20.16
N PRO A 819 -9.14 6.45 -20.39
CA PRO A 819 -9.02 7.45 -21.45
C PRO A 819 -7.97 8.53 -21.12
N ILE A 820 -7.29 9.03 -22.16
CA ILE A 820 -6.38 10.18 -22.08
C ILE A 820 -7.16 11.45 -22.43
N TYR A 821 -7.67 12.14 -21.41
CA TYR A 821 -8.50 13.33 -21.53
C TYR A 821 -7.71 14.57 -21.95
N LYS A 822 -8.40 15.57 -22.49
CA LYS A 822 -7.80 16.88 -22.82
C LYS A 822 -7.08 17.47 -21.62
N SER A 823 -5.93 18.09 -21.86
CA SER A 823 -5.07 18.74 -20.86
C SER A 823 -4.38 17.80 -19.86
N THR A 824 -4.44 16.50 -20.10
CA THR A 824 -3.73 15.48 -19.30
C THR A 824 -2.66 14.78 -20.14
N TYR A 825 -1.59 14.32 -19.50
CA TYR A 825 -0.51 13.56 -20.14
C TYR A 825 0.02 14.25 -21.42
N GLU A 826 0.18 13.50 -22.52
CA GLU A 826 0.63 14.02 -23.82
C GLU A 826 -0.35 15.02 -24.46
N ARG A 827 -1.58 15.14 -23.95
CA ARG A 827 -2.59 16.11 -24.39
C ARG A 827 -2.62 17.37 -23.51
N GLY A 828 -1.59 17.58 -22.69
CA GLY A 828 -1.42 18.73 -21.80
C GLY A 828 -1.45 20.09 -22.49
N ASP A 829 -2.02 21.09 -21.82
CA ASP A 829 -2.02 22.50 -22.24
C ASP A 829 -1.81 23.44 -21.04
N ASN A 830 -2.38 24.65 -21.09
CA ASN A 830 -2.23 25.69 -20.06
C ASN A 830 -3.12 25.47 -18.82
N LEU A 831 -3.88 24.37 -18.74
CA LEU A 831 -4.60 24.05 -17.52
C LEU A 831 -3.62 23.63 -16.42
N VAL A 832 -3.66 24.35 -15.30
CA VAL A 832 -2.73 24.16 -14.17
C VAL A 832 -3.43 23.84 -12.85
N SER A 833 -4.76 23.80 -12.86
CA SER A 833 -5.56 23.53 -11.66
C SER A 833 -6.85 22.80 -12.05
N ASP A 834 -7.33 22.00 -11.11
CA ASP A 834 -8.61 21.32 -11.08
C ASP A 834 -9.69 22.08 -10.31
N TYR A 835 -9.42 23.30 -9.83
CA TYR A 835 -10.43 24.17 -9.22
C TYR A 835 -11.27 24.88 -10.28
N PRO A 836 -12.60 24.95 -10.10
CA PRO A 836 -13.47 25.66 -11.00
C PRO A 836 -13.14 27.15 -11.06
N ASP A 837 -13.30 27.72 -12.25
CA ASP A 837 -13.29 29.17 -12.43
C ASP A 837 -14.38 29.62 -13.41
N SER A 838 -14.69 30.91 -13.38
CA SER A 838 -15.75 31.50 -14.19
C SER A 838 -15.28 31.91 -15.60
N THR A 839 -14.26 31.26 -16.16
CA THR A 839 -13.74 31.54 -17.49
C THR A 839 -14.36 30.62 -18.54
N ASN A 840 -14.35 31.07 -19.81
CA ASN A 840 -14.67 30.19 -20.93
C ASN A 840 -13.66 29.05 -21.05
N PHE A 841 -12.39 29.29 -20.69
CA PHE A 841 -11.35 28.26 -20.72
C PHE A 841 -11.76 27.06 -19.86
N TRP A 842 -12.09 27.26 -18.58
CA TRP A 842 -12.55 26.18 -17.70
C TRP A 842 -13.82 25.50 -18.23
N LYS A 843 -14.83 26.28 -18.60
CA LYS A 843 -16.09 25.78 -19.13
C LYS A 843 -15.90 24.92 -20.39
N ASP A 844 -15.07 25.36 -21.34
CA ASP A 844 -14.78 24.61 -22.55
C ASP A 844 -14.07 23.29 -22.23
N HIS A 845 -13.21 23.24 -21.20
CA HIS A 845 -12.55 22.01 -20.75
C HIS A 845 -13.53 20.98 -20.16
N ILE A 846 -14.47 21.42 -19.33
CA ILE A 846 -15.54 20.56 -18.80
C ILE A 846 -16.34 19.90 -19.95
N ILE A 847 -16.64 20.68 -20.99
CA ILE A 847 -17.31 20.19 -22.20
C ILE A 847 -16.42 19.19 -22.94
N MET A 848 -15.14 19.51 -23.16
CA MET A 848 -14.17 18.64 -23.84
C MET A 848 -13.96 17.31 -23.11
N TRP A 849 -13.83 17.30 -21.78
CA TRP A 849 -13.71 16.07 -20.98
C TRP A 849 -14.94 15.18 -21.07
N THR A 850 -16.12 15.79 -21.03
CA THR A 850 -17.39 15.06 -21.18
C THR A 850 -17.51 14.46 -22.60
N LYS A 851 -17.06 15.20 -23.62
CA LYS A 851 -17.00 14.72 -25.00
C LYS A 851 -15.98 13.59 -25.17
N ASP A 852 -14.80 13.69 -24.56
CA ASP A 852 -13.79 12.63 -24.56
C ASP A 852 -14.31 11.35 -23.90
N PHE A 853 -15.03 11.47 -22.78
CA PHE A 853 -15.69 10.33 -22.13
C PHE A 853 -16.73 9.68 -23.06
N SER A 854 -17.61 10.50 -23.65
CA SER A 854 -18.66 10.05 -24.57
C SER A 854 -18.06 9.41 -25.84
N ARG A 855 -16.94 9.94 -26.33
CA ARG A 855 -16.23 9.43 -27.50
C ARG A 855 -15.52 8.11 -27.21
N THR A 856 -15.06 7.91 -25.99
CA THR A 856 -14.58 6.61 -25.53
C THR A 856 -15.71 5.58 -25.55
N ILE A 857 -16.92 5.94 -25.11
CA ILE A 857 -18.09 5.06 -25.23
C ILE A 857 -18.41 4.75 -26.70
N ASP A 858 -18.36 5.74 -27.60
CA ASP A 858 -18.58 5.49 -29.03
C ASP A 858 -17.61 4.43 -29.58
N TYR A 859 -16.33 4.45 -29.16
CA TYR A 859 -15.37 3.42 -29.52
C TYR A 859 -15.73 2.06 -28.93
N LEU A 860 -16.09 2.00 -27.65
CA LEU A 860 -16.48 0.76 -26.97
C LEU A 860 -17.73 0.11 -27.60
N GLU A 861 -18.68 0.92 -28.08
CA GLU A 861 -19.87 0.44 -28.80
C GLU A 861 -19.54 -0.26 -30.13
N THR A 862 -18.37 0.01 -30.73
CA THR A 862 -17.93 -0.68 -31.95
C THR A 862 -17.35 -2.07 -31.70
N ARG A 863 -17.15 -2.44 -30.43
CA ARG A 863 -16.47 -3.67 -30.06
C ARG A 863 -17.47 -4.77 -29.67
N GLU A 864 -17.31 -5.95 -30.24
CA GLU A 864 -18.14 -7.12 -29.94
C GLU A 864 -17.82 -7.74 -28.57
N ASP A 865 -16.64 -7.47 -28.02
CA ASP A 865 -16.19 -7.98 -26.72
C ASP A 865 -16.64 -7.13 -25.52
N ILE A 866 -17.36 -6.03 -25.74
CA ILE A 866 -17.82 -5.11 -24.69
C ILE A 866 -19.34 -5.12 -24.57
N ASP A 867 -19.86 -5.24 -23.33
CA ASP A 867 -21.29 -5.09 -23.06
C ASP A 867 -21.62 -3.58 -22.90
N SER A 868 -22.08 -2.96 -23.99
CA SER A 868 -22.51 -1.56 -24.01
C SER A 868 -23.73 -1.28 -23.11
N GLY A 869 -24.44 -2.34 -22.68
CA GLY A 869 -25.51 -2.26 -21.70
C GLY A 869 -25.03 -2.22 -20.24
N LYS A 870 -23.73 -2.33 -19.96
CA LYS A 870 -23.14 -2.41 -18.61
C LYS A 870 -21.89 -1.54 -18.45
N LEU A 871 -22.04 -0.26 -18.82
CA LEU A 871 -20.98 0.74 -18.70
C LEU A 871 -21.02 1.47 -17.36
N VAL A 872 -19.86 1.60 -16.73
CA VAL A 872 -19.70 2.21 -15.40
C VAL A 872 -18.81 3.44 -15.50
N TYR A 873 -19.25 4.54 -14.88
CA TYR A 873 -18.38 5.67 -14.59
C TYR A 873 -17.64 5.41 -13.29
N PHE A 874 -16.31 5.45 -13.30
CA PHE A 874 -15.52 5.42 -12.07
C PHE A 874 -14.60 6.64 -11.98
N GLY A 875 -14.93 7.56 -11.08
CA GLY A 875 -14.14 8.78 -10.85
C GLY A 875 -13.43 8.76 -9.50
N ALA A 876 -12.18 9.21 -9.45
CA ALA A 876 -11.44 9.40 -8.20
C ALA A 876 -10.97 10.86 -8.04
N SER A 877 -11.17 11.45 -6.86
CA SER A 877 -10.74 12.83 -6.55
C SER A 877 -11.35 13.85 -7.51
N TRP A 878 -10.55 14.50 -8.37
CA TRP A 878 -11.03 15.34 -9.48
C TRP A 878 -12.06 14.60 -10.37
N GLY A 879 -11.83 13.32 -10.68
CA GLY A 879 -12.82 12.48 -11.33
C GLY A 879 -14.07 12.23 -10.48
N GLY A 880 -13.93 12.18 -9.16
CA GLY A 880 -15.08 12.15 -8.24
C GLY A 880 -15.97 13.39 -8.39
N ALA A 881 -15.36 14.58 -8.44
CA ALA A 881 -16.07 15.84 -8.68
C ALA A 881 -16.72 15.88 -10.09
N MET A 882 -16.02 15.42 -11.13
CA MET A 882 -16.56 15.29 -12.49
C MET A 882 -17.72 14.29 -12.61
N GLY A 883 -17.79 13.34 -11.68
CA GLY A 883 -18.95 12.46 -11.49
C GLY A 883 -20.25 13.20 -11.16
N GLY A 884 -20.17 14.46 -10.75
CA GLY A 884 -21.33 15.35 -10.58
C GLY A 884 -21.85 15.96 -11.88
N ILE A 885 -21.12 15.83 -13.00
CA ILE A 885 -21.45 16.43 -14.30
C ILE A 885 -21.63 15.35 -15.38
N ILE A 886 -20.61 14.51 -15.60
CA ILE A 886 -20.57 13.58 -16.75
C ILE A 886 -21.79 12.64 -16.78
N PRO A 887 -22.19 11.96 -15.69
CA PRO A 887 -23.37 11.09 -15.68
C PRO A 887 -24.72 11.82 -15.90
N ALA A 888 -24.76 13.14 -15.70
CA ALA A 888 -25.94 13.94 -16.01
C ALA A 888 -26.06 14.24 -17.51
N VAL A 889 -24.97 14.19 -18.26
CA VAL A 889 -24.93 14.40 -19.72
C VAL A 889 -24.95 13.07 -20.48
N GLU A 890 -24.08 12.13 -20.11
CA GLU A 890 -23.91 10.86 -20.80
C GLU A 890 -24.84 9.77 -20.23
N LYS A 891 -25.98 9.56 -20.89
CA LYS A 891 -27.06 8.66 -20.43
C LYS A 891 -26.79 7.18 -20.68
N ARG A 892 -25.72 6.83 -21.39
CA ARG A 892 -25.29 5.42 -21.59
C ARG A 892 -24.64 4.83 -20.35
N ILE A 893 -24.18 5.65 -19.40
CA ILE A 893 -23.68 5.20 -18.09
C ILE A 893 -24.81 4.53 -17.31
N LYS A 894 -24.56 3.32 -16.81
CA LYS A 894 -25.54 2.51 -16.06
C LYS A 894 -25.27 2.44 -14.58
N ASN A 895 -24.04 2.74 -14.15
CA ASN A 895 -23.65 2.77 -12.75
C ASN A 895 -22.53 3.79 -12.55
N VAL A 896 -22.48 4.41 -11.37
CA VAL A 896 -21.49 5.44 -11.02
C VAL A 896 -20.81 5.04 -9.71
N VAL A 897 -19.49 5.00 -9.73
CA VAL A 897 -18.64 4.80 -8.56
C VAL A 897 -17.76 6.03 -8.39
N LEU A 898 -17.79 6.62 -7.20
CA LEU A 898 -17.08 7.85 -6.87
C LEU A 898 -16.19 7.59 -5.66
N LEU A 899 -14.89 7.79 -5.83
CA LEU A 899 -13.91 7.73 -4.76
C LEU A 899 -13.48 9.15 -4.40
N VAL A 900 -13.60 9.50 -3.12
CA VAL A 900 -13.25 10.82 -2.55
C VAL A 900 -13.83 11.99 -3.36
N ALA A 901 -15.16 12.01 -3.48
CA ALA A 901 -15.90 13.00 -4.26
C ALA A 901 -16.59 14.06 -3.37
N GLY A 902 -16.70 15.29 -3.89
CA GLY A 902 -17.44 16.37 -3.26
C GLY A 902 -17.62 17.57 -4.20
N LEU A 903 -18.39 18.56 -3.75
CA LEU A 903 -18.55 19.83 -4.46
C LEU A 903 -17.38 20.78 -4.16
N GLN A 904 -16.97 21.55 -5.17
CA GLN A 904 -15.93 22.58 -5.04
C GLN A 904 -16.58 23.95 -4.81
N PHE A 905 -16.02 24.74 -3.88
CA PHE A 905 -16.59 26.03 -3.47
C PHE A 905 -16.44 27.14 -4.50
N GLN A 906 -15.49 27.00 -5.43
CA GLN A 906 -15.32 27.98 -6.50
C GLN A 906 -16.53 27.95 -7.44
N ARG A 907 -16.82 29.12 -8.04
CA ARG A 907 -17.88 29.26 -9.04
C ARG A 907 -17.32 28.98 -10.42
N SER A 908 -18.11 28.26 -11.22
CA SER A 908 -17.93 28.17 -12.66
C SER A 908 -19.09 28.83 -13.41
N LEU A 909 -18.98 28.89 -14.74
CA LEU A 909 -20.12 29.29 -15.58
C LEU A 909 -21.29 28.28 -15.39
N PRO A 910 -22.56 28.72 -15.39
CA PRO A 910 -23.70 27.86 -15.07
C PRO A 910 -23.78 26.53 -15.84
N GLU A 911 -23.37 26.56 -17.12
CA GLU A 911 -23.32 25.40 -18.01
C GLU A 911 -22.19 24.41 -17.72
N ALA A 912 -21.30 24.70 -16.77
CA ALA A 912 -20.21 23.84 -16.31
C ALA A 912 -20.25 23.60 -14.78
N GLU A 913 -21.35 24.00 -14.14
CA GLU A 913 -21.47 24.09 -12.68
C GLU A 913 -22.24 22.89 -12.09
N ALA A 914 -21.56 22.04 -11.31
CA ALA A 914 -22.07 20.74 -10.87
C ALA A 914 -23.45 20.76 -10.16
N VAL A 915 -23.78 21.82 -9.41
CA VAL A 915 -25.11 21.94 -8.78
C VAL A 915 -26.27 21.96 -9.79
N ASN A 916 -26.00 22.35 -11.04
CA ASN A 916 -26.98 22.30 -12.13
C ASN A 916 -27.12 20.89 -12.73
N PHE A 917 -26.19 19.97 -12.46
CA PHE A 917 -26.15 18.65 -13.08
C PHE A 917 -26.56 17.54 -12.10
N LEU A 918 -26.16 17.62 -10.83
CA LEU A 918 -26.42 16.60 -9.80
C LEU A 918 -27.89 16.12 -9.73
N PRO A 919 -28.92 17.00 -9.73
CA PRO A 919 -30.33 16.56 -9.66
C PRO A 919 -30.80 15.73 -10.87
N ARG A 920 -30.00 15.69 -11.94
CA ARG A 920 -30.29 15.06 -13.23
C ARG A 920 -29.50 13.77 -13.46
N ILE A 921 -28.65 13.40 -12.51
CA ILE A 921 -28.04 12.07 -12.42
C ILE A 921 -29.10 11.12 -11.87
N LYS A 922 -29.43 10.07 -12.63
CA LYS A 922 -30.44 9.06 -12.25
C LYS A 922 -29.86 7.64 -12.12
N ALA A 923 -28.65 7.41 -12.64
CA ALA A 923 -27.96 6.15 -12.49
C ALA A 923 -27.63 5.89 -11.01
N PRO A 924 -27.53 4.61 -10.58
CA PRO A 924 -27.09 4.27 -9.23
C PRO A 924 -25.70 4.83 -8.92
N VAL A 925 -25.50 5.37 -7.71
CA VAL A 925 -24.26 6.02 -7.28
C VAL A 925 -23.71 5.44 -5.97
N LEU A 926 -22.49 4.93 -5.99
CA LEU A 926 -21.69 4.65 -4.80
C LEU A 926 -20.68 5.76 -4.57
N MET A 927 -20.65 6.33 -3.36
CA MET A 927 -19.61 7.25 -2.88
C MET A 927 -18.82 6.62 -1.74
N LEU A 928 -17.49 6.59 -1.87
CA LEU A 928 -16.57 6.16 -0.83
C LEU A 928 -15.63 7.31 -0.49
N ASN A 929 -15.67 7.81 0.75
CA ASN A 929 -14.97 9.03 1.14
C ASN A 929 -14.22 8.88 2.47
N GLY A 930 -13.19 9.71 2.69
CA GLY A 930 -12.61 9.91 4.00
C GLY A 930 -13.28 11.06 4.74
N LYS A 931 -13.43 10.92 6.05
CA LYS A 931 -14.07 11.89 6.95
C LYS A 931 -13.21 13.15 7.15
N TYR A 932 -11.90 12.99 7.13
CA TYR A 932 -10.90 14.05 7.34
C TYR A 932 -10.36 14.58 6.01
N ASP A 933 -11.08 14.33 4.92
CA ASP A 933 -10.73 14.83 3.61
C ASP A 933 -10.63 16.35 3.64
N PHE A 934 -9.42 16.82 3.32
CA PHE A 934 -9.11 18.23 3.26
C PHE A 934 -9.71 18.90 2.01
N PHE A 935 -9.76 18.21 0.87
CA PHE A 935 -10.27 18.81 -0.37
C PHE A 935 -11.78 18.92 -0.40
N PHE A 936 -12.44 17.88 0.11
CA PHE A 936 -13.89 17.79 0.14
C PHE A 936 -14.33 17.59 1.58
N PRO A 937 -14.52 18.67 2.37
CA PRO A 937 -14.98 18.51 3.74
C PRO A 937 -16.35 17.83 3.80
N TYR A 938 -16.54 16.98 4.81
CA TYR A 938 -17.69 16.08 4.88
C TYR A 938 -19.04 16.81 4.84
N GLU A 939 -19.25 17.80 5.72
CA GLU A 939 -20.55 18.47 5.83
C GLU A 939 -20.85 19.46 4.72
N SER A 940 -19.81 20.17 4.25
CA SER A 940 -19.96 21.34 3.38
C SER A 940 -19.73 21.02 1.90
N ALA A 941 -19.09 19.90 1.56
CA ALA A 941 -18.83 19.48 0.18
C ALA A 941 -19.34 18.07 -0.16
N GLN A 942 -19.05 17.06 0.67
CA GLN A 942 -19.42 15.66 0.37
C GLN A 942 -20.92 15.41 0.56
N LEU A 943 -21.47 15.80 1.71
CA LEU A 943 -22.87 15.59 2.05
C LEU A 943 -23.82 16.38 1.11
N PRO A 944 -23.54 17.64 0.73
CA PRO A 944 -24.34 18.35 -0.25
C PRO A 944 -24.27 17.71 -1.63
N PHE A 945 -23.09 17.23 -2.06
CA PHE A 945 -22.96 16.46 -3.30
C PHE A 945 -23.93 15.28 -3.30
N PHE A 946 -23.88 14.43 -2.25
CA PHE A 946 -24.74 13.25 -2.13
C PHE A 946 -26.24 13.58 -2.06
N LYS A 947 -26.60 14.63 -1.30
CA LYS A 947 -28.00 15.06 -1.12
C LYS A 947 -28.60 15.65 -2.40
N LEU A 948 -27.80 16.34 -3.22
CA LEU A 948 -28.26 16.95 -4.46
C LEU A 948 -28.36 15.95 -5.62
N LEU A 949 -27.87 14.72 -5.47
CA LEU A 949 -28.03 13.66 -6.47
C LEU A 949 -29.51 13.40 -6.74
N GLY A 950 -29.86 13.42 -8.02
CA GLY A 950 -31.19 13.03 -8.51
C GLY A 950 -31.48 11.54 -8.48
N THR A 951 -30.50 10.73 -8.07
CA THR A 951 -30.56 9.28 -7.97
C THR A 951 -31.55 8.87 -6.88
N PRO A 952 -32.41 7.86 -7.10
CA PRO A 952 -33.32 7.34 -6.09
C PRO A 952 -32.58 6.95 -4.79
N GLU A 953 -33.20 7.14 -3.62
CA GLU A 953 -32.56 6.86 -2.32
C GLU A 953 -32.07 5.41 -2.18
N ASN A 954 -32.80 4.44 -2.75
CA ASN A 954 -32.38 3.03 -2.72
C ASN A 954 -31.22 2.72 -3.68
N ASP A 955 -30.94 3.61 -4.64
CA ASP A 955 -29.91 3.45 -5.66
C ASP A 955 -28.70 4.36 -5.41
N LYS A 956 -28.61 5.01 -4.24
CA LYS A 956 -27.41 5.76 -3.85
C LYS A 956 -26.93 5.38 -2.46
N LYS A 957 -25.61 5.24 -2.30
CA LYS A 957 -24.95 4.89 -1.03
C LYS A 957 -23.71 5.75 -0.84
N ILE A 958 -23.53 6.31 0.36
CA ILE A 958 -22.27 6.94 0.78
C ILE A 958 -21.71 6.18 1.98
N ILE A 959 -20.42 5.85 1.93
CA ILE A 959 -19.68 5.25 3.04
C ILE A 959 -18.49 6.15 3.36
N VAL A 960 -18.36 6.51 4.63
CA VAL A 960 -17.33 7.43 5.10
C VAL A 960 -16.44 6.74 6.12
N TYR A 961 -15.12 6.80 5.89
CA TYR A 961 -14.10 6.16 6.72
C TYR A 961 -13.33 7.21 7.52
N ASP A 962 -12.78 6.82 8.66
CA ASP A 962 -11.85 7.67 9.43
C ASP A 962 -10.49 7.76 8.71
N GLY A 963 -10.41 8.61 7.69
CA GLY A 963 -9.25 8.82 6.82
C GLY A 963 -9.31 10.15 6.08
N GLY A 964 -8.21 10.53 5.42
CA GLY A 964 -8.05 11.80 4.69
C GLY A 964 -8.64 11.79 3.28
N HIS A 965 -7.87 12.27 2.30
CA HIS A 965 -8.26 12.24 0.89
C HIS A 965 -8.00 10.84 0.27
N SER A 966 -8.40 9.79 1.01
CA SER A 966 -8.21 8.39 0.64
C SER A 966 -9.20 7.47 1.37
N VAL A 967 -9.33 6.23 0.88
CA VAL A 967 -10.17 5.17 1.48
C VAL A 967 -9.31 3.92 1.70
N PRO A 968 -9.52 3.11 2.76
CA PRO A 968 -8.83 1.84 2.92
C PRO A 968 -9.01 0.93 1.71
N ARG A 969 -7.91 0.39 1.17
CA ARG A 969 -7.92 -0.38 -0.09
C ARG A 969 -8.86 -1.59 -0.02
N THR A 970 -8.80 -2.36 1.06
CA THR A 970 -9.64 -3.56 1.24
C THR A 970 -11.13 -3.22 1.18
N GLU A 971 -11.55 -2.15 1.87
CA GLU A 971 -12.93 -1.70 1.87
C GLU A 971 -13.33 -1.10 0.51
N GLN A 972 -12.43 -0.37 -0.15
CA GLN A 972 -12.65 0.10 -1.53
C GLN A 972 -12.97 -1.08 -2.46
N VAL A 973 -12.12 -2.11 -2.46
CA VAL A 973 -12.30 -3.29 -3.32
C VAL A 973 -13.62 -3.98 -3.01
N LYS A 974 -13.88 -4.25 -1.73
CA LYS A 974 -15.08 -4.95 -1.27
C LYS A 974 -16.36 -4.22 -1.65
N GLU A 975 -16.48 -2.95 -1.30
CA GLU A 975 -17.73 -2.19 -1.49
C GLU A 975 -18.00 -1.91 -2.98
N ILE A 976 -16.95 -1.68 -3.78
CA ILE A 976 -17.12 -1.50 -5.24
C ILE A 976 -17.59 -2.81 -5.88
N LEU A 977 -16.97 -3.96 -5.54
CA LEU A 977 -17.37 -5.24 -6.14
C LEU A 977 -18.80 -5.64 -5.77
N ILE A 978 -19.19 -5.49 -4.50
CA ILE A 978 -20.57 -5.72 -4.05
C ILE A 978 -21.53 -4.82 -4.83
N TRP A 979 -21.25 -3.52 -4.90
CA TRP A 979 -22.11 -2.57 -5.58
C TRP A 979 -22.29 -2.87 -7.07
N LEU A 980 -21.21 -3.22 -7.76
CA LEU A 980 -21.27 -3.57 -9.18
C LEU A 980 -21.99 -4.90 -9.41
N ASP A 981 -21.79 -5.90 -8.56
CA ASP A 981 -22.51 -7.17 -8.64
C ASP A 981 -24.01 -6.99 -8.42
N ASP A 982 -24.42 -6.15 -7.46
CA ASP A 982 -25.83 -5.90 -7.15
C ASP A 982 -26.57 -5.18 -8.30
N HIS A 983 -25.91 -4.25 -9.00
CA HIS A 983 -26.55 -3.42 -10.03
C HIS A 983 -26.36 -3.91 -11.47
N LEU A 984 -25.28 -4.63 -11.75
CA LEU A 984 -24.95 -5.12 -13.10
C LEU A 984 -25.04 -6.65 -13.22
N GLY A 985 -25.22 -7.34 -12.09
CA GLY A 985 -25.12 -8.79 -11.97
C GLY A 985 -23.68 -9.26 -11.77
N LYS A 986 -23.54 -10.45 -11.17
CA LYS A 986 -22.24 -11.09 -10.97
C LYS A 986 -21.55 -11.40 -12.29
N VAL A 987 -20.21 -11.34 -12.27
CA VAL A 987 -19.38 -11.77 -13.39
C VAL A 987 -19.24 -13.29 -13.38
N ASN A 988 -19.50 -13.94 -14.52
CA ASN A 988 -19.30 -15.39 -14.66
C ASN A 988 -17.82 -15.66 -14.95
N GLN A 989 -17.06 -15.96 -13.91
CA GLN A 989 -15.64 -16.35 -14.06
C GLN A 989 -15.53 -17.70 -14.78
N MET A 990 -14.50 -17.84 -15.62
CA MET A 990 -14.23 -19.03 -16.45
C MET A 990 -13.73 -20.22 -15.66
#